data_AF-A0AA88SN26-F1
#
_entry.id   AF-A0AA88SN26-F1
#
_cell.length_a   1.000
_cell.length_b   1.000
_cell.length_c   1.000
_cell.angle_alpha   90.00
_cell.angle_beta   90.00
_cell.angle_gamma   90.00
#
_symmetry.space_group_name_H-M   'P 1'
#
loop_
_entity.id
_entity.type
_entity.pdbx_description
1 polymer ?
#
loop_
_entity_poly.entity_id
_entity_poly.type
_entity_poly.pdbx_seq_one_letter_code
_entity_poly.pdbx_strand_id
1 'polypeptide(L)'
;MANSDRANAAMKLVFRGMFLHSTRQTALEVLEDALLGVDTDGKIAFIGKSQELEKLSQTFGFNPSDVIQLTQHEFFMPGMVDTHIHASQYSYAGTALDMPLLQWLNTYTFPVESRFKDLEFAHRVYTQVVKRTLRNGTTTACYFATIHTDASLLLGQIANDFGQRALVGKVCMDRKNSVNYCETTSESKDETCRFITELLNRKYPLVKPVVTPRFVPSCTKDLLRQLGTIAKKTNLHIQSHISENVEEVKLVKEQFPDFKSYADIYHKHNLLTDKTVMAHGCYLSDEELSLFRETGASLSHCPNSNISLCSGVLNVRNVLEHKVKLGLGTDVAGGYSASMLDAIRRTLDVSKFLTIQNPEHSTLTFEEVFRLATLGGSEALSLDVKTGNFEVGKDFDALRVNLSVPGGPIDLIQNTEPKIQLEKFLNLGDDRNIVEVFVAGRKPHSLSSGVLEKPRRNRPDSKKPPHHTDPASADSDRCFPAMPMFRALGECVRMKPHPQRRRMRECRGSCRNTDEDGRVLSLTQMCLLSLADNMKQVWTKDYANNYLDQYSFRHIMGPFNLMPGELVEELIRLLCTRKQLSRAALHLLLVPQLRSLSLQKSPGLVTSALCDHIAARCQGLWSLDLSGAQQLPPKVLSQTLCSLPTLRSLSLAGMPCDGCVIRTIAHRCRFLRHLDVSRCHLLSPAALLPLGGGAFCASSGNPSGSFQCMSKSQSSVSSSGSDPSPSLPPLPLSSLLALDIGFGEKEEDPVAGAAYILLSLPCLERFAMEGLAQACCLIEHRQFSQTNEFADREGVPRLEEVWMKRRCRQGMDSWRKNREAEASAVKEDDDEEEEESILWEGCCSDTDADANRGEGPNCSKNQAEEIRRGVLSQSSEEELILSLKNVGGINCDSLGSLAHLCPNIYAISMNVDGHENIRATSQGSLIAAGLQTWSGQLQSLSVHFPGPLRGLLPALQVVGSSLISLTLEGVKTSSHTPLMEVIKACPRLRELLISAEPPMSQEEEEDEEDQQEDQDLPQLPNLCSLKLNFSYEHSQMKPVMSWMALKNVLKCVLTGSPSLEKLSLVSLPCPLDCVLQDVLRVVDLDLSIMAELKALPGLPLGRVKHIDLMRTDVTLAASGYVLRNVTFSRNGTSNVIFVVMTKS
;
A
#
# COMPACT_ATOMS: atom_id res chain seq x y z
N MET A 1 9.05 31.37 -51.57
CA MET A 1 10.30 32.10 -51.90
C MET A 1 11.41 31.94 -50.83
N ALA A 2 11.41 30.92 -49.96
CA ALA A 2 12.38 30.80 -48.85
C ALA A 2 13.45 29.68 -48.98
N ASN A 3 13.44 28.88 -50.05
CA ASN A 3 14.35 27.73 -50.18
C ASN A 3 15.72 28.05 -50.79
N SER A 4 15.93 29.21 -51.45
CA SER A 4 17.19 29.52 -52.13
C SER A 4 18.24 30.20 -51.23
N ASP A 5 17.83 30.88 -50.16
CA ASP A 5 18.73 31.75 -49.38
C ASP A 5 19.51 31.00 -48.27
N ARG A 6 19.16 29.75 -47.96
CA ARG A 6 19.80 28.96 -46.88
C ARG A 6 20.88 27.97 -47.35
N ALA A 7 21.08 27.79 -48.64
CA ALA A 7 22.15 26.94 -49.16
C ALA A 7 23.56 27.41 -48.72
N ASN A 8 23.70 28.69 -48.32
CA ASN A 8 24.96 29.27 -47.83
C ASN A 8 25.10 29.32 -46.29
N ALA A 9 24.17 28.74 -45.53
CA ALA A 9 24.27 28.74 -44.07
C ALA A 9 25.33 27.73 -43.59
N ALA A 10 26.24 28.15 -42.70
CA ALA A 10 27.24 27.25 -42.13
C ALA A 10 26.56 26.17 -41.28
N MET A 11 26.88 24.90 -41.54
CA MET A 11 26.33 23.77 -40.80
C MET A 11 27.04 23.61 -39.45
N LYS A 12 26.27 23.37 -38.40
CA LYS A 12 26.77 23.11 -37.04
C LYS A 12 26.73 21.62 -36.70
N LEU A 13 25.61 20.96 -37.00
CA LEU A 13 25.39 19.55 -36.71
C LEU A 13 24.66 18.92 -37.90
N VAL A 14 25.07 17.71 -38.28
CA VAL A 14 24.33 16.89 -39.25
C VAL A 14 24.13 15.52 -38.64
N PHE A 15 22.89 15.05 -38.59
CA PHE A 15 22.52 13.76 -38.03
C PHE A 15 22.02 12.82 -39.12
N ARG A 16 22.34 11.53 -39.01
CA ARG A 16 21.77 10.46 -39.85
C ARG A 16 21.10 9.42 -38.97
N GLY A 17 19.85 9.08 -39.24
CA GLY A 17 19.11 8.09 -38.47
C GLY A 17 17.60 8.19 -38.62
N MET A 18 16.89 7.71 -37.61
CA MET A 18 15.43 7.73 -37.56
C MET A 18 14.91 9.03 -36.95
N PHE A 19 13.95 9.68 -37.63
CA PHE A 19 13.26 10.87 -37.14
C PHE A 19 11.75 10.62 -37.13
N LEU A 20 11.11 10.89 -36.00
CA LEU A 20 9.69 10.66 -35.75
C LEU A 20 9.05 11.98 -35.35
N HIS A 21 8.08 12.48 -36.12
CA HIS A 21 7.41 13.73 -35.79
C HIS A 21 5.97 13.77 -36.31
N SER A 22 5.25 14.86 -36.02
CA SER A 22 3.90 15.09 -36.55
C SER A 22 3.91 16.22 -37.58
N THR A 23 3.01 16.15 -38.55
CA THR A 23 2.71 17.25 -39.48
C THR A 23 1.24 17.67 -39.30
N ARG A 24 0.81 18.69 -40.05
CA ARG A 24 -0.60 19.10 -40.05
C ARG A 24 -1.51 18.04 -40.68
N GLN A 25 -0.98 17.22 -41.58
CA GLN A 25 -1.71 16.20 -42.33
C GLN A 25 -1.62 14.82 -41.66
N THR A 26 -0.51 14.51 -41.00
CA THR A 26 -0.22 13.19 -40.42
C THR A 26 0.11 13.29 -38.94
N ALA A 27 -0.59 12.50 -38.12
CA ALA A 27 -0.37 12.45 -36.67
C ALA A 27 1.03 11.91 -36.30
N LEU A 28 1.55 10.98 -37.10
CA LEU A 28 2.91 10.47 -37.02
C LEU A 28 3.47 10.26 -38.43
N GLU A 29 4.58 10.89 -38.73
CA GLU A 29 5.43 10.64 -39.90
C GLU A 29 6.76 10.06 -39.43
N VAL A 30 7.15 8.94 -40.05
CA VAL A 30 8.37 8.19 -39.74
C VAL A 30 9.33 8.36 -40.90
N LEU A 31 10.48 8.97 -40.63
CA LEU A 31 11.55 9.14 -41.60
C LEU A 31 12.71 8.21 -41.22
N GLU A 32 12.71 7.04 -41.83
CA GLU A 32 13.77 6.04 -41.67
C GLU A 32 15.01 6.43 -42.48
N ASP A 33 16.19 6.26 -41.87
CA ASP A 33 17.49 6.58 -42.48
C ASP A 33 17.54 7.94 -43.21
N ALA A 34 17.09 8.99 -42.52
CA ALA A 34 17.10 10.35 -43.03
C ALA A 34 18.33 11.13 -42.54
N LEU A 35 18.65 12.22 -43.24
CA LEU A 35 19.65 13.21 -42.89
C LEU A 35 18.96 14.50 -42.44
N LEU A 36 19.37 15.04 -41.30
CA LEU A 36 18.90 16.34 -40.81
C LEU A 36 20.08 17.25 -40.50
N GLY A 37 20.14 18.41 -41.16
CA GLY A 37 21.16 19.44 -40.94
C GLY A 37 20.64 20.58 -40.07
N VAL A 38 21.43 20.98 -39.08
CA VAL A 38 21.17 22.13 -38.20
C VAL A 38 22.27 23.17 -38.42
N ASP A 39 21.88 24.40 -38.75
CA ASP A 39 22.80 25.51 -38.97
C ASP A 39 23.36 26.12 -37.67
N THR A 40 24.29 27.06 -37.81
CA THR A 40 24.89 27.77 -36.66
C THR A 40 23.92 28.61 -35.85
N ASP A 41 22.79 29.02 -36.44
CA ASP A 41 21.71 29.74 -35.76
C ASP A 41 20.78 28.80 -34.99
N GLY A 42 20.97 27.49 -35.13
CA GLY A 42 20.19 26.46 -34.45
C GLY A 42 18.89 26.12 -35.16
N LYS A 43 18.76 26.46 -36.45
CA LYS A 43 17.61 26.13 -37.28
C LYS A 43 17.84 24.86 -38.08
N ILE A 44 16.76 24.17 -38.40
CA ILE A 44 16.76 23.06 -39.36
C ILE A 44 16.97 23.65 -40.75
N ALA A 45 18.10 23.31 -41.38
CA ALA A 45 18.49 23.80 -42.70
C ALA A 45 17.99 22.89 -43.83
N PHE A 46 18.00 21.58 -43.59
CA PHE A 46 17.44 20.59 -44.51
C PHE A 46 17.01 19.33 -43.75
N ILE A 47 16.08 18.58 -44.35
CA ILE A 47 15.79 17.18 -44.03
C ILE A 47 15.67 16.42 -45.36
N GLY A 48 16.36 15.31 -45.50
CA GLY A 48 16.47 14.58 -46.78
C GLY A 48 16.79 13.11 -46.58
N LYS A 49 16.81 12.34 -47.67
CA LYS A 49 17.09 10.89 -47.59
C LYS A 49 18.59 10.64 -47.49
N SER A 50 19.01 9.55 -46.82
CA SER A 50 20.43 9.20 -46.72
C SER A 50 21.14 9.04 -48.07
N GLN A 51 20.44 8.59 -49.12
CA GLN A 51 21.02 8.46 -50.47
C GLN A 51 21.43 9.82 -51.08
N GLU A 52 20.93 10.93 -50.54
CA GLU A 52 21.24 12.29 -50.99
C GLU A 52 22.46 12.88 -50.28
N LEU A 53 23.19 12.10 -49.48
CA LEU A 53 24.32 12.57 -48.66
C LEU A 53 25.35 13.40 -49.44
N GLU A 54 25.82 12.90 -50.59
CA GLU A 54 26.82 13.60 -51.41
C GLU A 54 26.28 14.93 -51.94
N LYS A 55 25.03 14.91 -52.42
CA LYS A 55 24.34 16.10 -52.95
C LYS A 55 24.13 17.15 -51.85
N LEU A 56 23.68 16.74 -50.67
CA LEU A 56 23.44 17.62 -49.52
C LEU A 56 24.77 18.16 -48.95
N SER A 57 25.81 17.32 -48.89
CA SER A 57 27.16 17.72 -48.49
C SER A 57 27.72 18.81 -49.40
N GLN A 58 27.57 18.68 -50.72
CA GLN A 58 27.97 19.72 -51.68
C GLN A 58 27.11 20.98 -51.57
N THR A 59 25.80 20.83 -51.37
CA THR A 59 24.85 21.96 -51.34
C THR A 59 25.02 22.82 -50.08
N PHE A 60 25.24 22.20 -48.92
CA PHE A 60 25.27 22.87 -47.62
C PHE A 60 26.69 22.94 -47.01
N GLY A 61 27.71 22.44 -47.70
CA GLY A 61 29.12 22.62 -47.34
C GLY A 61 29.55 21.94 -46.05
N PHE A 62 29.15 20.69 -45.82
CA PHE A 62 29.60 19.88 -44.66
C PHE A 62 30.36 18.63 -45.12
N ASN A 63 31.29 18.14 -44.31
CA ASN A 63 32.01 16.90 -44.63
C ASN A 63 31.15 15.68 -44.26
N PRO A 64 31.04 14.66 -45.14
CA PRO A 64 30.30 13.44 -44.82
C PRO A 64 30.83 12.68 -43.59
N SER A 65 32.11 12.86 -43.24
CA SER A 65 32.74 12.29 -42.04
C SER A 65 32.23 12.88 -40.72
N ASP A 66 31.68 14.10 -40.75
CA ASP A 66 31.24 14.83 -39.56
C ASP A 66 29.76 14.52 -39.22
N VAL A 67 29.11 13.68 -40.02
CA VAL A 67 27.73 13.26 -39.82
C VAL A 67 27.64 12.33 -38.61
N ILE A 68 26.79 12.72 -37.65
CA ILE A 68 26.53 11.96 -36.43
C ILE A 68 25.51 10.86 -36.73
N GLN A 69 25.97 9.62 -36.78
CA GLN A 69 25.14 8.46 -37.02
C GLN A 69 24.43 8.00 -35.73
N LEU A 70 23.11 7.85 -35.78
CA LEU A 70 22.32 7.22 -34.71
C LEU A 70 22.39 5.70 -34.84
N THR A 71 22.33 5.03 -33.69
CA THR A 71 22.20 3.56 -33.64
C THR A 71 20.79 3.12 -34.02
N GLN A 72 20.61 1.83 -34.33
CA GLN A 72 19.31 1.24 -34.70
C GLN A 72 18.24 1.28 -33.58
N HIS A 73 18.64 1.60 -32.34
CA HIS A 73 17.76 1.73 -31.17
C HIS A 73 17.59 3.18 -30.72
N GLU A 74 18.05 4.12 -31.56
CA GLU A 74 17.97 5.54 -31.32
C GLU A 74 17.13 6.23 -32.38
N PHE A 75 16.40 7.25 -31.94
CA PHE A 75 15.66 8.13 -32.81
C PHE A 75 15.64 9.56 -32.28
N PHE A 76 15.34 10.48 -33.18
CA PHE A 76 14.96 11.83 -32.83
C PHE A 76 13.44 12.00 -32.86
N MET A 77 12.91 12.69 -31.86
CA MET A 77 11.56 13.25 -31.88
C MET A 77 11.59 14.73 -31.47
N PRO A 78 10.58 15.54 -31.84
CA PRO A 78 10.51 16.92 -31.38
C PRO A 78 10.52 17.01 -29.86
N GLY A 79 11.08 18.09 -29.34
CA GLY A 79 10.95 18.44 -27.93
C GLY A 79 9.50 18.53 -27.51
N MET A 80 9.16 17.97 -26.34
CA MET A 80 7.80 18.05 -25.83
C MET A 80 7.48 19.47 -25.36
N VAL A 81 6.22 19.87 -25.51
CA VAL A 81 5.70 21.21 -25.21
C VAL A 81 4.69 21.10 -24.07
N ASP A 82 5.09 21.56 -22.88
CA ASP A 82 4.21 21.65 -21.72
C ASP A 82 3.46 22.98 -21.75
N THR A 83 2.17 22.91 -22.07
CA THR A 83 1.33 24.10 -22.26
C THR A 83 0.78 24.68 -20.97
N HIS A 84 0.95 23.99 -19.83
CA HIS A 84 0.49 24.50 -18.54
C HIS A 84 1.20 23.80 -17.36
N ILE A 85 1.92 24.59 -16.55
CA ILE A 85 2.61 24.11 -15.35
C ILE A 85 2.80 25.25 -14.33
N HIS A 86 2.52 25.02 -13.03
CA HIS A 86 2.89 25.96 -11.97
C HIS A 86 4.27 25.63 -11.42
N ALA A 87 5.28 26.36 -11.91
CA ALA A 87 6.66 26.20 -11.46
C ALA A 87 6.82 26.39 -9.93
N SER A 88 5.97 27.24 -9.35
CA SER A 88 5.99 27.57 -7.92
C SER A 88 5.49 26.43 -7.03
N GLN A 89 4.71 25.51 -7.59
CA GLN A 89 4.10 24.42 -6.83
C GLN A 89 4.96 23.15 -6.81
N TYR A 90 6.04 23.11 -7.61
CA TYR A 90 6.92 21.93 -7.72
C TYR A 90 7.47 21.40 -6.39
N SER A 91 7.67 22.28 -5.38
CA SER A 91 8.21 21.90 -4.07
C SER A 91 7.38 20.89 -3.28
N TYR A 92 6.10 20.73 -3.60
CA TYR A 92 5.18 19.78 -2.96
C TYR A 92 4.46 18.87 -3.97
N ALA A 93 4.93 18.82 -5.22
CA ALA A 93 4.41 17.92 -6.24
C ALA A 93 4.37 16.47 -5.73
N GLY A 94 3.23 15.80 -5.89
CA GLY A 94 3.00 14.45 -5.38
C GLY A 94 2.49 14.37 -3.94
N THR A 95 2.01 15.47 -3.36
CA THR A 95 1.43 15.50 -2.01
C THR A 95 0.03 16.12 -2.00
N ALA A 96 -0.81 15.69 -1.04
CA ALA A 96 -2.11 16.27 -0.72
C ALA A 96 -3.17 16.28 -1.84
N LEU A 97 -3.18 15.25 -2.69
CA LEU A 97 -4.13 15.13 -3.82
C LEU A 97 -5.48 14.50 -3.43
N ASP A 98 -5.67 14.16 -2.16
CA ASP A 98 -6.88 13.58 -1.58
C ASP A 98 -7.89 14.64 -1.12
N MET A 99 -7.78 15.89 -1.63
CA MET A 99 -8.63 17.01 -1.26
C MET A 99 -9.29 17.66 -2.49
N PRO A 100 -10.54 18.15 -2.38
CA PRO A 100 -11.17 18.93 -3.44
C PRO A 100 -10.36 20.20 -3.78
N LEU A 101 -10.32 20.59 -5.05
CA LEU A 101 -9.50 21.72 -5.56
C LEU A 101 -9.54 22.98 -4.69
N LEU A 102 -10.73 23.49 -4.34
CA LEU A 102 -10.85 24.73 -3.57
C LEU A 102 -10.28 24.61 -2.15
N GLN A 103 -10.38 23.42 -1.54
CA GLN A 103 -9.77 23.14 -0.24
C GLN A 103 -8.25 22.98 -0.39
N TRP A 104 -7.80 22.30 -1.43
CA TRP A 104 -6.39 22.12 -1.75
C TRP A 104 -5.66 23.47 -1.94
N LEU A 105 -6.26 24.38 -2.70
CA LEU A 105 -5.73 25.73 -2.93
C LEU A 105 -5.47 26.48 -1.62
N ASN A 106 -6.44 26.46 -0.70
CA ASN A 106 -6.36 27.17 0.57
C ASN A 106 -5.41 26.51 1.57
N THR A 107 -5.28 25.18 1.52
CA THR A 107 -4.50 24.41 2.51
C THR A 107 -3.03 24.31 2.13
N TYR A 108 -2.70 24.20 0.84
CA TYR A 108 -1.33 23.96 0.36
C TYR A 108 -0.85 25.05 -0.58
N THR A 109 -1.59 25.29 -1.66
CA THR A 109 -1.12 26.10 -2.79
C THR A 109 -0.81 27.53 -2.39
N PHE A 110 -1.78 28.27 -1.83
CA PHE A 110 -1.56 29.66 -1.43
C PHE A 110 -0.51 29.81 -0.31
N PRO A 111 -0.50 28.97 0.75
CA PRO A 111 0.59 28.98 1.73
C PRO A 111 1.98 28.81 1.11
N VAL A 112 2.16 27.87 0.17
CA VAL A 112 3.46 27.63 -0.46
C VAL A 112 3.82 28.77 -1.41
N GLU A 113 2.92 29.21 -2.28
CA GLU A 113 3.17 30.32 -3.20
C GLU A 113 3.51 31.62 -2.46
N SER A 114 2.89 31.89 -1.31
CA SER A 114 3.20 33.05 -0.47
C SER A 114 4.67 33.12 0.00
N ARG A 115 5.36 31.98 0.03
CA ARG A 115 6.78 31.90 0.43
C ARG A 115 7.73 32.37 -0.66
N PHE A 116 7.28 32.52 -1.91
CA PHE A 116 8.11 32.98 -3.03
C PHE A 116 8.48 34.47 -2.94
N LYS A 117 7.95 35.21 -1.94
CA LYS A 117 8.54 36.48 -1.52
C LYS A 117 10.01 36.36 -1.10
N ASP A 118 10.43 35.17 -0.66
CA ASP A 118 11.83 34.83 -0.42
C ASP A 118 12.48 34.35 -1.73
N LEU A 119 13.35 35.21 -2.30
CA LEU A 119 14.04 34.92 -3.56
C LEU A 119 14.99 33.73 -3.47
N GLU A 120 15.53 33.40 -2.29
CA GLU A 120 16.36 32.21 -2.13
C GLU A 120 15.52 30.92 -2.23
N PHE A 121 14.31 30.94 -1.66
CA PHE A 121 13.36 29.86 -1.83
C PHE A 121 12.91 29.73 -3.29
N ALA A 122 12.57 30.86 -3.93
CA ALA A 122 12.20 30.90 -5.34
C ALA A 122 13.31 30.33 -6.24
N HIS A 123 14.56 30.79 -6.04
CA HIS A 123 15.72 30.31 -6.79
C HIS A 123 15.87 28.79 -6.70
N ARG A 124 15.78 28.22 -5.48
CA ARG A 124 15.90 26.77 -5.27
C ARG A 124 14.81 25.99 -6.01
N VAL A 125 13.54 26.38 -5.86
CA VAL A 125 12.42 25.65 -6.47
C VAL A 125 12.44 25.78 -8.00
N TYR A 126 12.58 27.00 -8.51
CA TYR A 126 12.59 27.26 -9.95
C TYR A 126 13.78 26.60 -10.66
N THR A 127 14.97 26.59 -10.04
CA THR A 127 16.11 25.86 -10.59
C THR A 127 15.83 24.37 -10.73
N GLN A 128 15.17 23.75 -9.73
CA GLN A 128 14.90 22.31 -9.76
C GLN A 128 13.84 21.94 -10.79
N VAL A 129 12.75 22.70 -10.91
CA VAL A 129 11.68 22.39 -11.88
C VAL A 129 12.15 22.58 -13.33
N VAL A 130 12.91 23.63 -13.63
CA VAL A 130 13.47 23.86 -14.99
C VAL A 130 14.43 22.73 -15.35
N LYS A 131 15.34 22.34 -14.44
CA LYS A 131 16.23 21.18 -14.66
C LYS A 131 15.45 19.88 -14.86
N ARG A 132 14.42 19.63 -14.04
CA ARG A 132 13.65 18.40 -14.07
C ARG A 132 12.86 18.27 -15.37
N THR A 133 12.18 19.32 -15.79
CA THR A 133 11.36 19.34 -17.01
C THR A 133 12.23 19.20 -18.25
N LEU A 134 13.36 19.93 -18.35
CA LEU A 134 14.34 19.75 -19.42
C LEU A 134 14.86 18.31 -19.48
N ARG A 135 15.23 17.72 -18.34
CA ARG A 135 15.70 16.33 -18.27
C ARG A 135 14.62 15.32 -18.70
N ASN A 136 13.35 15.63 -18.51
CA ASN A 136 12.22 14.83 -19.00
C ASN A 136 11.81 15.16 -20.44
N GLY A 137 12.60 15.95 -21.16
CA GLY A 137 12.36 16.27 -22.58
C GLY A 137 11.39 17.42 -22.86
N THR A 138 10.98 18.18 -21.83
CA THR A 138 10.19 19.40 -22.01
C THR A 138 11.08 20.55 -22.45
N THR A 139 11.10 20.82 -23.76
CA THR A 139 11.91 21.90 -24.36
C THR A 139 11.24 23.26 -24.28
N THR A 140 9.90 23.26 -24.25
CA THR A 140 9.06 24.45 -24.15
C THR A 140 8.08 24.30 -23.00
N ALA A 141 8.01 25.29 -22.11
CA ALA A 141 7.09 25.30 -20.97
C ALA A 141 6.34 26.64 -20.82
N CYS A 142 5.04 26.58 -20.54
CA CYS A 142 4.21 27.73 -20.19
C CYS A 142 3.98 27.77 -18.68
N TYR A 143 4.77 28.60 -18.00
CA TYR A 143 4.85 28.63 -16.54
C TYR A 143 3.91 29.64 -15.89
N PHE A 144 3.16 29.17 -14.91
CA PHE A 144 2.64 30.00 -13.82
C PHE A 144 3.71 30.14 -12.73
N ALA A 145 4.04 31.38 -12.38
CA ALA A 145 4.96 31.71 -11.29
C ALA A 145 4.19 31.96 -9.98
N THR A 146 4.27 33.16 -9.41
CA THR A 146 3.49 33.60 -8.24
C THR A 146 3.05 35.06 -8.44
N ILE A 147 2.37 35.67 -7.47
CA ILE A 147 2.05 37.11 -7.54
C ILE A 147 3.30 37.99 -7.40
N HIS A 148 4.42 37.44 -6.91
CA HIS A 148 5.64 38.20 -6.70
C HIS A 148 6.39 38.40 -8.02
N THR A 149 6.49 39.65 -8.48
CA THR A 149 7.15 40.00 -9.74
C THR A 149 8.63 39.62 -9.75
N ASP A 150 9.39 39.91 -8.70
CA ASP A 150 10.85 39.65 -8.69
C ASP A 150 11.16 38.15 -8.74
N ALA A 151 10.35 37.33 -8.05
CA ALA A 151 10.44 35.87 -8.16
C ALA A 151 10.08 35.39 -9.57
N SER A 152 9.07 36.01 -10.21
CA SER A 152 8.67 35.68 -11.58
C SER A 152 9.74 36.05 -12.61
N LEU A 153 10.42 37.20 -12.43
CA LEU A 153 11.58 37.59 -13.24
C LEU A 153 12.75 36.62 -13.05
N LEU A 154 12.97 36.15 -11.83
CA LEU A 154 13.99 35.15 -11.52
C LEU A 154 13.72 33.82 -12.23
N LEU A 155 12.47 33.36 -12.30
CA LEU A 155 12.12 32.18 -13.10
C LEU A 155 12.47 32.39 -14.59
N GLY A 156 12.19 33.57 -15.14
CA GLY A 156 12.56 33.92 -16.51
C GLY A 156 14.08 33.90 -16.74
N GLN A 157 14.85 34.41 -15.79
CA GLN A 157 16.31 34.33 -15.81
C GLN A 157 16.79 32.88 -15.77
N ILE A 158 16.28 32.06 -14.85
CA ILE A 158 16.65 30.65 -14.71
C ILE A 158 16.34 29.87 -15.99
N ALA A 159 15.16 30.05 -16.58
CA ALA A 159 14.78 29.41 -17.84
C ALA A 159 15.76 29.79 -18.97
N ASN A 160 16.13 31.07 -19.06
CA ASN A 160 17.14 31.54 -20.01
C ASN A 160 18.52 30.91 -19.76
N ASP A 161 18.97 30.88 -18.50
CA ASP A 161 20.30 30.39 -18.13
C ASP A 161 20.46 28.89 -18.42
N PHE A 162 19.39 28.11 -18.20
CA PHE A 162 19.35 26.70 -18.60
C PHE A 162 19.09 26.49 -20.09
N GLY A 163 18.65 27.51 -20.83
CA GLY A 163 18.39 27.46 -22.26
C GLY A 163 17.06 26.80 -22.63
N GLN A 164 16.05 26.84 -21.74
CA GLN A 164 14.70 26.36 -22.02
C GLN A 164 13.90 27.45 -22.73
N ARG A 165 13.05 27.07 -23.70
CA ARG A 165 12.04 27.98 -24.25
C ARG A 165 10.90 28.11 -23.26
N ALA A 166 10.50 29.33 -22.91
CA ALA A 166 9.49 29.51 -21.88
C ALA A 166 8.58 30.72 -22.10
N LEU A 167 7.30 30.54 -21.79
CA LEU A 167 6.39 31.64 -21.48
C LEU A 167 6.32 31.72 -19.94
N VAL A 168 6.64 32.87 -19.35
CA VAL A 168 6.65 33.04 -17.88
C VAL A 168 5.59 34.05 -17.49
N GLY A 169 4.71 33.65 -16.58
CA GLY A 169 3.58 34.45 -16.13
C GLY A 169 3.64 34.80 -14.66
N LYS A 170 3.74 36.10 -14.35
CA LYS A 170 3.43 36.64 -13.03
C LYS A 170 1.92 36.52 -12.81
N VAL A 171 1.52 35.84 -11.74
CA VAL A 171 0.12 35.55 -11.44
C VAL A 171 -0.58 36.82 -10.92
N CYS A 172 -1.83 37.02 -11.32
CA CYS A 172 -2.66 38.16 -10.89
C CYS A 172 -3.89 37.66 -10.12
N MET A 173 -4.11 38.18 -8.91
CA MET A 173 -5.24 37.87 -8.04
C MET A 173 -5.53 39.05 -7.10
N ASP A 174 -6.74 39.61 -7.11
CA ASP A 174 -7.13 40.76 -6.27
C ASP A 174 -8.37 40.53 -5.41
N ARG A 175 -8.90 39.31 -5.40
CA ARG A 175 -9.92 38.87 -4.43
C ARG A 175 -9.25 38.20 -3.24
N LYS A 176 -9.65 38.59 -2.03
CA LYS A 176 -9.14 38.02 -0.78
C LYS A 176 -9.46 36.51 -0.70
N ASN A 177 -8.46 35.72 -0.33
CA ASN A 177 -8.58 34.30 0.01
C ASN A 177 -8.38 34.08 1.52
N SER A 178 -8.50 32.83 1.98
CA SER A 178 -8.46 32.50 3.42
C SER A 178 -7.12 32.81 4.11
N VAL A 179 -6.04 32.97 3.35
CA VAL A 179 -4.68 33.23 3.86
C VAL A 179 -4.14 34.61 3.47
N ASN A 180 -5.00 35.50 2.96
CA ASN A 180 -4.66 36.86 2.50
C ASN A 180 -3.50 36.92 1.49
N TYR A 181 -3.38 35.91 0.62
CA TYR A 181 -2.42 35.88 -0.49
C TYR A 181 -3.07 36.48 -1.75
N CYS A 182 -3.17 37.80 -1.80
CA CYS A 182 -3.74 38.56 -2.93
C CYS A 182 -3.12 39.96 -2.99
N GLU A 183 -3.27 40.62 -4.13
CA GLU A 183 -2.85 42.00 -4.38
C GLU A 183 -4.05 42.95 -4.32
N THR A 184 -3.81 44.26 -4.32
CA THR A 184 -4.87 45.21 -4.72
C THR A 184 -5.01 45.23 -6.25
N THR A 185 -6.16 45.65 -6.78
CA THR A 185 -6.35 45.76 -8.24
C THR A 185 -5.31 46.68 -8.91
N SER A 186 -4.98 47.81 -8.27
CA SER A 186 -3.98 48.74 -8.81
C SER A 186 -2.57 48.14 -8.78
N GLU A 187 -2.19 47.55 -7.65
CA GLU A 187 -0.91 46.86 -7.49
C GLU A 187 -0.76 45.74 -8.52
N SER A 188 -1.77 44.88 -8.67
CA SER A 188 -1.74 43.77 -9.62
C SER A 188 -1.54 44.25 -11.06
N LYS A 189 -2.19 45.35 -11.45
CA LYS A 189 -1.97 46.01 -12.76
C LYS A 189 -0.54 46.54 -12.88
N ASP A 190 -0.09 47.34 -11.92
CA ASP A 190 1.18 48.05 -11.99
C ASP A 190 2.37 47.08 -11.96
N GLU A 191 2.30 46.06 -11.10
CA GLU A 191 3.30 44.99 -11.03
C GLU A 191 3.31 44.10 -12.27
N THR A 192 2.17 43.86 -12.91
CA THR A 192 2.13 43.17 -14.21
C THR A 192 2.80 43.98 -15.31
N CYS A 193 2.54 45.29 -15.37
CA CYS A 193 3.22 46.19 -16.30
C CYS A 193 4.74 46.21 -16.04
N ARG A 194 5.16 46.24 -14.78
CA ARG A 194 6.57 46.17 -14.38
C ARG A 194 7.21 44.85 -14.81
N PHE A 195 6.60 43.72 -14.47
CA PHE A 195 7.04 42.39 -14.87
C PHE A 195 7.28 42.28 -16.39
N ILE A 196 6.28 42.68 -17.18
CA ILE A 196 6.36 42.64 -18.65
C ILE A 196 7.51 43.51 -19.15
N THR A 197 7.59 44.75 -18.68
CA THR A 197 8.60 45.72 -19.12
C THR A 197 10.01 45.23 -18.79
N GLU A 198 10.24 44.79 -17.56
CA GLU A 198 11.54 44.30 -17.10
C GLU A 198 11.96 43.03 -17.84
N LEU A 199 11.06 42.06 -18.00
CA LEU A 199 11.40 40.80 -18.69
C LEU A 199 11.72 41.03 -20.17
N LEU A 200 10.96 41.89 -20.88
CA LEU A 200 11.25 42.25 -22.27
C LEU A 200 12.59 42.99 -22.39
N ASN A 201 12.92 43.86 -21.43
CA ASN A 201 14.19 44.58 -21.39
C ASN A 201 15.41 43.66 -21.19
N ARG A 202 15.24 42.45 -20.64
CA ARG A 202 16.32 41.44 -20.55
C ARG A 202 16.72 40.88 -21.92
N LYS A 203 15.88 41.01 -22.95
CA LYS A 203 16.13 40.53 -24.32
C LYS A 203 16.51 39.05 -24.40
N TYR A 204 15.91 38.21 -23.55
CA TYR A 204 16.12 36.77 -23.62
C TYR A 204 15.57 36.23 -24.95
N PRO A 205 16.35 35.42 -25.70
CA PRO A 205 15.95 35.00 -27.04
C PRO A 205 14.77 34.02 -27.06
N LEU A 206 14.61 33.23 -25.98
CA LEU A 206 13.66 32.11 -25.91
C LEU A 206 12.61 32.26 -24.80
N VAL A 207 12.69 33.31 -23.98
CA VAL A 207 11.81 33.55 -22.84
C VAL A 207 10.95 34.78 -23.09
N LYS A 208 9.63 34.66 -22.94
CA LYS A 208 8.68 35.77 -23.11
C LYS A 208 7.70 35.88 -21.94
N PRO A 209 7.21 37.09 -21.62
CA PRO A 209 6.14 37.24 -20.65
C PRO A 209 4.80 36.75 -21.21
N VAL A 210 3.94 36.24 -20.33
CA VAL A 210 2.53 35.91 -20.61
C VAL A 210 1.65 36.56 -19.54
N VAL A 211 0.54 37.18 -19.95
CA VAL A 211 -0.43 37.81 -19.03
C VAL A 211 -1.21 36.71 -18.33
N THR A 212 -1.22 36.70 -16.99
CA THR A 212 -1.68 35.55 -16.21
C THR A 212 -2.67 35.94 -15.11
N PRO A 213 -3.93 36.28 -15.45
CA PRO A 213 -5.00 36.14 -14.46
C PRO A 213 -5.02 34.68 -13.98
N ARG A 214 -5.07 34.43 -12.66
CA ARG A 214 -5.03 33.03 -12.20
C ARG A 214 -6.23 32.27 -12.75
N PHE A 215 -7.41 32.76 -12.40
CA PHE A 215 -8.74 32.25 -12.79
C PHE A 215 -9.79 33.26 -12.35
N VAL A 216 -11.00 33.23 -12.93
CA VAL A 216 -12.06 34.22 -12.66
C VAL A 216 -12.38 34.38 -11.17
N PRO A 217 -12.51 33.31 -10.36
CA PRO A 217 -12.81 33.43 -8.92
C PRO A 217 -11.83 34.25 -8.08
N SER A 218 -10.61 34.48 -8.59
CA SER A 218 -9.58 35.28 -7.91
C SER A 218 -9.45 36.72 -8.39
N CYS A 219 -10.13 37.07 -9.48
CA CYS A 219 -9.99 38.35 -10.16
C CYS A 219 -11.30 39.13 -10.14
N THR A 220 -11.25 40.42 -9.83
CA THR A 220 -12.40 41.32 -10.01
C THR A 220 -12.64 41.60 -11.50
N LYS A 221 -13.86 42.03 -11.85
CA LYS A 221 -14.21 42.50 -13.21
C LYS A 221 -13.22 43.58 -13.69
N ASP A 222 -12.85 44.50 -12.80
CA ASP A 222 -11.92 45.59 -13.10
C ASP A 222 -10.50 45.11 -13.39
N LEU A 223 -9.98 44.13 -12.64
CA LEU A 223 -8.67 43.53 -12.91
C LEU A 223 -8.67 42.80 -14.26
N LEU A 224 -9.67 41.95 -14.52
CA LEU A 224 -9.79 41.23 -15.79
C LEU A 224 -9.77 42.18 -17.00
N ARG A 225 -10.51 43.30 -16.92
CA ARG A 225 -10.57 44.32 -17.97
C ARG A 225 -9.21 44.99 -18.19
N GLN A 226 -8.49 45.27 -17.11
CA GLN A 226 -7.17 45.91 -17.17
C GLN A 226 -6.12 44.97 -17.76
N LEU A 227 -6.12 43.70 -17.36
CA LEU A 227 -5.23 42.67 -17.91
C LEU A 227 -5.49 42.43 -19.40
N GLY A 228 -6.75 42.37 -19.83
CA GLY A 228 -7.09 42.27 -21.26
C GLY A 228 -6.66 43.52 -22.06
N THR A 229 -6.75 44.71 -21.45
CA THR A 229 -6.22 45.94 -22.06
C THR A 229 -4.70 45.89 -22.21
N ILE A 230 -3.98 45.39 -21.21
CA ILE A 230 -2.52 45.19 -21.27
C ILE A 230 -2.20 44.20 -22.40
N ALA A 231 -2.79 43.01 -22.39
CA ALA A 231 -2.51 41.96 -23.37
C ALA A 231 -2.75 42.44 -24.81
N LYS A 232 -3.86 43.13 -25.05
CA LYS A 232 -4.18 43.72 -26.36
C LYS A 232 -3.17 44.79 -26.80
N LYS A 233 -2.75 45.68 -25.90
CA LYS A 233 -1.77 46.74 -26.20
C LYS A 233 -0.38 46.18 -26.50
N THR A 234 0.02 45.12 -25.80
CA THR A 234 1.35 44.53 -25.91
C THR A 234 1.42 43.36 -26.89
N ASN A 235 0.27 42.88 -27.41
CA ASN A 235 0.16 41.69 -28.27
C ASN A 235 0.83 40.44 -27.65
N LEU A 236 0.71 40.29 -26.34
CA LEU A 236 1.28 39.19 -25.57
C LEU A 236 0.30 38.03 -25.43
N HIS A 237 0.86 36.86 -25.16
CA HIS A 237 0.11 35.68 -24.78
C HIS A 237 -0.68 35.89 -23.49
N ILE A 238 -1.72 35.08 -23.32
CA ILE A 238 -2.56 35.04 -22.13
C ILE A 238 -2.67 33.58 -21.67
N GLN A 239 -2.57 33.34 -20.37
CA GLN A 239 -2.86 32.03 -19.78
C GLN A 239 -3.77 32.17 -18.56
N SER A 240 -4.72 31.24 -18.38
CA SER A 240 -5.62 31.19 -17.22
C SER A 240 -6.20 29.76 -17.07
N HIS A 241 -7.04 29.54 -16.06
CA HIS A 241 -7.83 28.31 -15.90
C HIS A 241 -9.28 28.54 -16.33
N ILE A 242 -9.95 27.49 -16.84
CA ILE A 242 -11.36 27.56 -17.20
C ILE A 242 -12.07 26.22 -16.98
N SER A 243 -13.27 26.28 -16.41
CA SER A 243 -14.22 25.15 -16.31
C SER A 243 -13.55 23.84 -15.87
N GLU A 244 -12.73 23.89 -14.83
CA GLU A 244 -11.93 22.75 -14.37
C GLU A 244 -12.81 21.76 -13.60
N ASN A 245 -13.57 22.25 -12.63
CA ASN A 245 -14.46 21.44 -11.79
C ASN A 245 -15.84 22.08 -11.60
N VAL A 246 -16.78 21.29 -11.09
CA VAL A 246 -18.20 21.69 -10.97
C VAL A 246 -18.40 22.83 -9.97
N GLU A 247 -17.68 22.81 -8.85
CA GLU A 247 -17.78 23.83 -7.80
C GLU A 247 -17.25 25.19 -8.27
N GLU A 248 -16.17 25.20 -9.04
CA GLU A 248 -15.60 26.39 -9.67
C GLU A 248 -16.60 27.00 -10.66
N VAL A 249 -17.19 26.19 -11.55
CA VAL A 249 -18.18 26.67 -12.53
C VAL A 249 -19.38 27.31 -11.83
N LYS A 250 -19.87 26.70 -10.73
CA LYS A 250 -20.94 27.27 -9.90
C LYS A 250 -20.52 28.60 -9.29
N LEU A 251 -19.34 28.65 -8.67
CA LEU A 251 -18.81 29.87 -8.04
C LEU A 251 -18.66 31.01 -9.05
N VAL A 252 -18.21 30.73 -10.28
CA VAL A 252 -18.09 31.72 -11.35
C VAL A 252 -19.45 32.29 -11.73
N LYS A 253 -20.46 31.43 -11.88
CA LYS A 253 -21.83 31.85 -12.19
C LYS A 253 -22.42 32.74 -11.08
N GLU A 254 -22.12 32.43 -9.82
CA GLU A 254 -22.54 33.25 -8.67
C GLU A 254 -21.83 34.62 -8.63
N GLN A 255 -20.53 34.67 -8.92
CA GLN A 255 -19.74 35.90 -8.86
C GLN A 255 -19.95 36.82 -10.08
N PHE A 256 -20.34 36.25 -11.23
CA PHE A 256 -20.49 36.96 -12.50
C PHE A 256 -21.84 36.61 -13.17
N PRO A 257 -22.98 36.90 -12.53
CA PRO A 257 -24.30 36.48 -13.00
C PRO A 257 -24.75 37.15 -14.32
N ASP A 258 -24.14 38.28 -14.69
CA ASP A 258 -24.46 39.04 -15.90
C ASP A 258 -23.84 38.45 -17.19
N PHE A 259 -23.06 37.37 -17.07
CA PHE A 259 -22.33 36.76 -18.18
C PHE A 259 -22.96 35.42 -18.57
N LYS A 260 -22.91 35.09 -19.86
CA LYS A 260 -23.57 33.90 -20.40
C LYS A 260 -22.93 32.60 -19.89
N SER A 261 -21.60 32.59 -19.84
CA SER A 261 -20.80 31.42 -19.46
C SER A 261 -19.42 31.83 -18.93
N TYR A 262 -18.62 30.86 -18.51
CA TYR A 262 -17.25 31.12 -18.06
C TYR A 262 -16.41 31.70 -19.22
N ALA A 263 -16.48 31.11 -20.41
CA ALA A 263 -15.74 31.60 -21.58
C ALA A 263 -16.17 33.03 -21.99
N ASP A 264 -17.46 33.37 -21.87
CA ASP A 264 -18.00 34.70 -22.18
C ASP A 264 -17.36 35.80 -21.31
N ILE A 265 -17.04 35.50 -20.04
CA ILE A 265 -16.36 36.45 -19.14
C ILE A 265 -14.99 36.83 -19.73
N TYR A 266 -14.15 35.84 -20.06
CA TYR A 266 -12.85 36.12 -20.65
C TYR A 266 -12.96 36.81 -22.01
N HIS A 267 -13.90 36.37 -22.86
CA HIS A 267 -14.11 36.96 -24.17
C HIS A 267 -14.46 38.45 -24.10
N LYS A 268 -15.48 38.81 -23.31
CA LYS A 268 -15.92 40.22 -23.13
C LYS A 268 -14.85 41.12 -22.51
N HIS A 269 -13.86 40.55 -21.83
CA HIS A 269 -12.75 41.30 -21.24
C HIS A 269 -11.49 41.30 -22.12
N ASN A 270 -11.56 40.84 -23.38
CA ASN A 270 -10.43 40.71 -24.31
C ASN A 270 -9.32 39.76 -23.82
N LEU A 271 -9.69 38.73 -23.03
CA LEU A 271 -8.79 37.71 -22.52
C LEU A 271 -8.87 36.38 -23.28
N LEU A 272 -9.81 36.25 -24.22
CA LEU A 272 -9.93 35.10 -25.13
C LEU A 272 -9.53 35.54 -26.55
N THR A 273 -8.29 35.24 -26.93
CA THR A 273 -7.60 35.70 -28.15
C THR A 273 -6.90 34.53 -28.84
N ASP A 274 -6.34 34.78 -30.02
CA ASP A 274 -5.56 33.80 -30.78
C ASP A 274 -4.26 33.34 -30.09
N LYS A 275 -3.84 34.04 -29.03
CA LYS A 275 -2.70 33.71 -28.15
C LYS A 275 -3.10 33.41 -26.71
N THR A 276 -4.37 33.06 -26.49
CA THR A 276 -4.87 32.63 -25.19
C THR A 276 -4.79 31.12 -25.04
N VAL A 277 -4.29 30.66 -23.91
CA VAL A 277 -4.27 29.24 -23.51
C VAL A 277 -5.05 29.10 -22.22
N MET A 278 -6.08 28.25 -22.21
CA MET A 278 -6.90 27.98 -21.03
C MET A 278 -6.69 26.55 -20.55
N ALA A 279 -6.31 26.38 -19.29
CA ALA A 279 -6.12 25.06 -18.70
C ALA A 279 -7.45 24.37 -18.40
N HIS A 280 -7.45 23.03 -18.51
CA HIS A 280 -8.51 22.08 -18.17
C HIS A 280 -9.66 21.99 -19.17
N GLY A 281 -10.66 22.88 -19.09
CA GLY A 281 -11.82 22.87 -19.96
C GLY A 281 -12.78 21.68 -19.81
N CYS A 282 -12.71 20.95 -18.69
CA CYS A 282 -13.48 19.72 -18.45
C CYS A 282 -15.00 19.90 -18.64
N TYR A 283 -15.52 21.08 -18.28
CA TYR A 283 -16.95 21.40 -18.29
C TYR A 283 -17.32 22.49 -19.30
N LEU A 284 -16.54 22.64 -20.37
CA LEU A 284 -16.92 23.53 -21.48
C LEU A 284 -18.09 22.92 -22.27
N SER A 285 -19.06 23.76 -22.57
CA SER A 285 -20.14 23.42 -23.51
C SER A 285 -19.68 23.53 -24.96
N ASP A 286 -20.41 22.90 -25.89
CA ASP A 286 -20.13 23.00 -27.34
C ASP A 286 -20.22 24.44 -27.87
N GLU A 287 -21.10 25.26 -27.28
CA GLU A 287 -21.17 26.71 -27.58
C GLU A 287 -19.87 27.43 -27.16
N GLU A 288 -19.30 27.07 -26.00
CA GLU A 288 -18.03 27.62 -25.56
C GLU A 288 -16.86 27.11 -26.41
N LEU A 289 -16.84 25.82 -26.79
CA LEU A 289 -15.86 25.30 -27.74
C LEU A 289 -15.92 26.01 -29.10
N SER A 290 -17.12 26.34 -29.57
CA SER A 290 -17.32 27.15 -30.77
C SER A 290 -16.70 28.53 -30.63
N LEU A 291 -16.86 29.18 -29.46
CA LEU A 291 -16.23 30.47 -29.17
C LEU A 291 -14.69 30.37 -29.12
N PHE A 292 -14.12 29.28 -28.59
CA PHE A 292 -12.68 29.04 -28.64
C PHE A 292 -12.17 28.93 -30.08
N ARG A 293 -12.89 28.21 -30.94
CA ARG A 293 -12.57 28.11 -32.38
C ARG A 293 -12.62 29.49 -33.06
N GLU A 294 -13.68 30.27 -32.82
CA GLU A 294 -13.88 31.59 -33.44
C GLU A 294 -12.80 32.60 -33.03
N THR A 295 -12.42 32.60 -31.75
CA THR A 295 -11.37 33.49 -31.22
C THR A 295 -9.96 33.01 -31.52
N GLY A 296 -9.80 31.75 -31.92
CA GLY A 296 -8.51 31.11 -32.12
C GLY A 296 -7.77 30.75 -30.82
N ALA A 297 -8.46 30.81 -29.68
CA ALA A 297 -7.94 30.42 -28.38
C ALA A 297 -7.72 28.91 -28.28
N SER A 298 -6.87 28.52 -27.33
CA SER A 298 -6.39 27.15 -27.19
C SER A 298 -6.72 26.59 -25.81
N LEU A 299 -6.81 25.26 -25.73
CA LEU A 299 -6.91 24.52 -24.47
C LEU A 299 -5.58 23.84 -24.13
N SER A 300 -5.31 23.76 -22.83
CA SER A 300 -4.27 22.89 -22.26
C SER A 300 -4.93 21.75 -21.49
N HIS A 301 -4.91 20.56 -22.06
CA HIS A 301 -5.46 19.36 -21.42
C HIS A 301 -4.50 18.85 -20.35
N CYS A 302 -4.96 18.86 -19.09
CA CYS A 302 -4.16 18.50 -17.91
C CYS A 302 -4.68 17.21 -17.25
N PRO A 303 -4.60 16.04 -17.92
CA PRO A 303 -5.31 14.83 -17.50
C PRO A 303 -4.90 14.31 -16.12
N ASN A 304 -3.60 14.39 -15.77
CA ASN A 304 -3.12 13.94 -14.46
C ASN A 304 -3.78 14.74 -13.33
N SER A 305 -3.79 16.08 -13.44
CA SER A 305 -4.42 16.96 -12.47
C SER A 305 -5.93 16.73 -12.39
N ASN A 306 -6.59 16.66 -13.55
CA ASN A 306 -8.03 16.45 -13.65
C ASN A 306 -8.48 15.17 -12.91
N ILE A 307 -7.72 14.08 -13.05
CA ILE A 307 -7.97 12.82 -12.32
C ILE A 307 -7.62 12.99 -10.84
N SER A 308 -6.42 13.50 -10.55
CA SER A 308 -5.86 13.55 -9.20
C SER A 308 -6.71 14.37 -8.23
N LEU A 309 -7.25 15.50 -8.68
CA LEU A 309 -8.09 16.38 -7.87
C LEU A 309 -9.59 16.07 -7.99
N CYS A 310 -9.95 14.97 -8.66
CA CYS A 310 -11.33 14.60 -8.98
C CYS A 310 -12.10 15.75 -9.68
N SER A 311 -11.41 16.53 -10.51
CA SER A 311 -11.97 17.71 -11.16
C SER A 311 -13.01 17.31 -12.21
N GLY A 312 -12.66 16.40 -13.13
CA GLY A 312 -13.52 15.98 -14.23
C GLY A 312 -12.75 15.29 -15.36
N VAL A 313 -13.41 15.05 -16.50
CA VAL A 313 -12.81 14.39 -17.67
C VAL A 313 -13.03 15.24 -18.93
N LEU A 314 -11.96 15.72 -19.55
CA LEU A 314 -12.06 16.46 -20.81
C LEU A 314 -12.30 15.50 -21.98
N ASN A 315 -13.38 15.69 -22.73
CA ASN A 315 -13.61 14.97 -23.99
C ASN A 315 -12.75 15.56 -25.13
N VAL A 316 -11.50 15.13 -25.22
CA VAL A 316 -10.54 15.60 -26.22
C VAL A 316 -11.03 15.35 -27.66
N ARG A 317 -11.71 14.23 -27.94
CA ARG A 317 -12.26 13.95 -29.27
C ARG A 317 -13.23 15.06 -29.70
N ASN A 318 -14.15 15.45 -28.81
CA ASN A 318 -15.09 16.55 -29.05
C ASN A 318 -14.37 17.89 -29.32
N VAL A 319 -13.32 18.19 -28.55
CA VAL A 319 -12.51 19.41 -28.74
C VAL A 319 -11.85 19.44 -30.13
N LEU A 320 -11.31 18.30 -30.59
CA LEU A 320 -10.68 18.18 -31.90
C LEU A 320 -11.71 18.30 -33.04
N GLU A 321 -12.90 17.73 -32.89
CA GLU A 321 -14.00 17.84 -33.85
C GLU A 321 -14.50 19.29 -33.98
N HIS A 322 -14.51 20.03 -32.87
CA HIS A 322 -14.76 21.47 -32.84
C HIS A 322 -13.59 22.31 -33.41
N LYS A 323 -12.47 21.69 -33.80
CA LYS A 323 -11.28 22.35 -34.37
C LYS A 323 -10.67 23.41 -33.44
N VAL A 324 -10.75 23.17 -32.13
CA VAL A 324 -10.08 24.00 -31.12
C VAL A 324 -8.62 23.57 -31.01
N LYS A 325 -7.69 24.53 -30.94
CA LYS A 325 -6.27 24.25 -30.72
C LYS A 325 -6.08 23.61 -29.36
N LEU A 326 -5.30 22.53 -29.30
CA LEU A 326 -5.16 21.74 -28.08
C LEU A 326 -3.70 21.30 -27.89
N GLY A 327 -3.18 21.54 -26.68
CA GLY A 327 -1.92 20.97 -26.20
C GLY A 327 -2.12 20.18 -24.91
N LEU A 328 -1.05 19.55 -24.43
CA LEU A 328 -1.04 18.87 -23.14
C LEU A 328 -0.33 19.73 -22.09
N GLY A 329 -0.78 19.65 -20.84
CA GLY A 329 -0.18 20.30 -19.69
C GLY A 329 0.06 19.31 -18.56
N THR A 330 1.15 19.50 -17.81
CA THR A 330 1.41 18.69 -16.60
C THR A 330 0.62 19.17 -15.39
N ASP A 331 0.36 20.47 -15.33
CA ASP A 331 -0.30 21.17 -14.23
C ASP A 331 0.28 20.83 -12.84
N VAL A 332 1.61 20.81 -12.74
CA VAL A 332 2.23 20.66 -11.42
C VAL A 332 1.75 21.79 -10.51
N ALA A 333 1.25 21.58 -9.29
CA ALA A 333 1.22 20.32 -8.53
C ALA A 333 -0.16 19.65 -8.43
N GLY A 334 -1.19 20.17 -9.09
CA GLY A 334 -2.47 19.47 -9.20
C GLY A 334 -2.28 18.12 -9.90
N GLY A 335 -1.48 18.13 -10.96
CA GLY A 335 -0.81 16.94 -11.49
C GLY A 335 0.49 16.65 -10.74
N TYR A 336 0.69 15.42 -10.29
CA TYR A 336 1.88 15.08 -9.50
C TYR A 336 3.17 14.94 -10.32
N SER A 337 3.07 14.75 -11.63
CA SER A 337 4.21 14.47 -12.50
C SER A 337 4.68 15.70 -13.26
N ALA A 338 5.99 15.96 -13.26
CA ALA A 338 6.61 16.99 -14.10
C ALA A 338 7.02 16.47 -15.50
N SER A 339 6.57 15.27 -15.88
CA SER A 339 6.93 14.62 -17.14
C SER A 339 5.77 14.66 -18.14
N MET A 340 6.04 15.17 -19.34
CA MET A 340 5.07 15.15 -20.44
C MET A 340 4.74 13.72 -20.92
N LEU A 341 5.64 12.75 -20.70
CA LEU A 341 5.34 11.33 -20.97
C LEU A 341 4.19 10.83 -20.09
N ASP A 342 4.09 11.30 -18.85
CA ASP A 342 2.94 10.98 -17.99
C ASP A 342 1.68 11.69 -18.49
N ALA A 343 1.76 12.96 -18.89
CA ALA A 343 0.61 13.65 -19.50
C ALA A 343 0.07 12.90 -20.74
N ILE A 344 0.96 12.40 -21.61
CA ILE A 344 0.61 11.54 -22.76
C ILE A 344 -0.14 10.27 -22.31
N ARG A 345 0.41 9.54 -21.34
CA ARG A 345 -0.21 8.30 -20.82
C ARG A 345 -1.59 8.58 -20.24
N ARG A 346 -1.72 9.64 -19.44
CA ARG A 346 -2.99 10.01 -18.80
C ARG A 346 -4.02 10.50 -19.81
N THR A 347 -3.63 11.17 -20.90
CA THR A 347 -4.56 11.48 -22.00
C THR A 347 -5.09 10.22 -22.67
N LEU A 348 -4.24 9.21 -22.91
CA LEU A 348 -4.67 7.92 -23.43
C LEU A 348 -5.65 7.23 -22.47
N ASP A 349 -5.31 7.16 -21.19
CA ASP A 349 -6.16 6.57 -20.14
C ASP A 349 -7.54 7.26 -20.09
N VAL A 350 -7.57 8.59 -20.09
CA VAL A 350 -8.80 9.40 -20.10
C VAL A 350 -9.65 9.11 -21.33
N SER A 351 -9.05 9.04 -22.52
CA SER A 351 -9.81 8.76 -23.74
C SER A 351 -10.45 7.37 -23.72
N LYS A 352 -9.74 6.36 -23.20
CA LYS A 352 -10.26 5.00 -23.03
C LYS A 352 -11.35 4.94 -21.97
N PHE A 353 -11.22 5.71 -20.90
CA PHE A 353 -12.25 5.82 -19.87
C PHE A 353 -13.58 6.35 -20.46
N LEU A 354 -13.53 7.34 -21.35
CA LEU A 354 -14.72 7.81 -22.06
C LEU A 354 -15.33 6.72 -22.97
N THR A 355 -14.51 5.94 -23.66
CA THR A 355 -14.98 4.78 -24.43
C THR A 355 -15.59 3.67 -23.56
N ILE A 356 -15.06 3.46 -22.35
CA ILE A 356 -15.67 2.52 -21.37
C ILE A 356 -17.06 3.01 -20.94
N GLN A 357 -17.24 4.32 -20.76
CA GLN A 357 -18.54 4.90 -20.40
C GLN A 357 -19.53 4.95 -21.57
N ASN A 358 -19.02 5.15 -22.79
CA ASN A 358 -19.80 5.17 -24.02
C ASN A 358 -19.04 4.42 -25.13
N PRO A 359 -19.41 3.17 -25.46
CA PRO A 359 -18.72 2.36 -26.47
C PRO A 359 -18.66 2.99 -27.88
N GLU A 360 -19.57 3.92 -28.21
CA GLU A 360 -19.55 4.66 -29.48
C GLU A 360 -18.50 5.79 -29.51
N HIS A 361 -17.92 6.14 -28.36
CA HIS A 361 -16.91 7.19 -28.27
C HIS A 361 -15.60 6.75 -28.93
N SER A 362 -15.15 7.53 -29.92
CA SER A 362 -13.89 7.30 -30.62
C SER A 362 -12.68 7.63 -29.72
N THR A 363 -12.03 6.58 -29.22
CA THR A 363 -10.78 6.66 -28.46
C THR A 363 -9.68 7.39 -29.25
N LEU A 364 -8.76 8.04 -28.54
CA LEU A 364 -7.58 8.64 -29.18
C LEU A 364 -6.52 7.58 -29.46
N THR A 365 -5.83 7.72 -30.59
CA THR A 365 -4.64 6.92 -30.86
C THR A 365 -3.39 7.54 -30.22
N PHE A 366 -2.32 6.76 -30.01
CA PHE A 366 -1.09 7.32 -29.41
C PHE A 366 -0.39 8.32 -30.34
N GLU A 367 -0.57 8.21 -31.66
CA GLU A 367 -0.05 9.15 -32.65
C GLU A 367 -0.75 10.50 -32.53
N GLU A 368 -2.08 10.50 -32.32
CA GLU A 368 -2.83 11.72 -32.06
C GLU A 368 -2.34 12.40 -30.77
N VAL A 369 -2.14 11.63 -29.69
CA VAL A 369 -1.66 12.18 -28.42
C VAL A 369 -0.19 12.64 -28.50
N PHE A 370 0.66 11.93 -29.25
CA PHE A 370 2.03 12.36 -29.56
C PHE A 370 2.05 13.71 -30.29
N ARG A 371 1.14 13.90 -31.26
CA ARG A 371 0.95 15.20 -31.91
C ARG A 371 0.56 16.27 -30.90
N LEU A 372 -0.38 16.00 -30.00
CA LEU A 372 -0.79 16.97 -28.95
C LEU A 372 0.38 17.37 -28.03
N ALA A 373 1.28 16.43 -27.71
CA ALA A 373 2.44 16.67 -26.85
C ALA A 373 3.58 17.46 -27.53
N THR A 374 3.54 17.60 -28.86
CA THR A 374 4.58 18.24 -29.68
C THR A 374 3.99 19.36 -30.53
N LEU A 375 3.58 19.07 -31.76
CA LEU A 375 3.05 20.06 -32.71
C LEU A 375 1.77 20.74 -32.18
N GLY A 376 0.81 19.99 -31.64
CA GLY A 376 -0.43 20.53 -31.08
C GLY A 376 -0.17 21.47 -29.90
N GLY A 377 0.75 21.11 -29.00
CA GLY A 377 1.22 22.00 -27.94
C GLY A 377 1.87 23.28 -28.48
N SER A 378 2.69 23.18 -29.53
CA SER A 378 3.27 24.35 -30.17
C SER A 378 2.21 25.25 -30.85
N GLU A 379 1.17 24.67 -31.46
CA GLU A 379 0.05 25.40 -32.05
C GLU A 379 -0.78 26.08 -30.96
N ALA A 380 -1.03 25.39 -29.85
CA ALA A 380 -1.75 25.94 -28.70
C ALA A 380 -1.04 27.19 -28.15
N LEU A 381 0.30 27.16 -28.07
CA LEU A 381 1.12 28.31 -27.67
C LEU A 381 1.40 29.31 -28.80
N SER A 382 0.88 29.12 -30.02
CA SER A 382 1.21 29.95 -31.20
C SER A 382 2.71 30.08 -31.47
N LEU A 383 3.43 28.95 -31.32
CA LEU A 383 4.86 28.77 -31.56
C LEU A 383 5.13 27.73 -32.66
N ASP A 384 4.11 27.21 -33.32
CA ASP A 384 4.19 26.17 -34.35
C ASP A 384 5.03 26.59 -35.57
N VAL A 385 5.11 27.89 -35.86
CA VAL A 385 6.03 28.43 -36.89
C VAL A 385 7.51 28.40 -36.47
N LYS A 386 7.80 28.16 -35.19
CA LYS A 386 9.16 28.11 -34.63
C LYS A 386 9.58 26.71 -34.22
N THR A 387 8.67 25.88 -33.72
CA THR A 387 9.00 24.57 -33.12
C THR A 387 7.84 23.57 -33.30
N GLY A 388 7.96 22.37 -32.74
CA GLY A 388 6.89 21.35 -32.69
C GLY A 388 7.05 20.20 -33.67
N ASN A 389 7.84 20.37 -34.74
CA ASN A 389 8.23 19.30 -35.66
C ASN A 389 9.58 19.60 -36.35
N PHE A 390 9.94 18.81 -37.36
CA PHE A 390 11.23 18.91 -38.07
C PHE A 390 11.15 19.60 -39.44
N GLU A 391 10.18 20.50 -39.63
CA GLU A 391 10.10 21.30 -40.86
C GLU A 391 11.32 22.24 -41.00
N VAL A 392 11.83 22.35 -42.23
CA VAL A 392 12.93 23.26 -42.57
C VAL A 392 12.56 24.69 -42.20
N GLY A 393 13.48 25.39 -41.54
CA GLY A 393 13.30 26.75 -41.08
C GLY A 393 12.99 26.89 -39.59
N LYS A 394 12.47 25.83 -38.95
CA LYS A 394 12.16 25.81 -37.51
C LYS A 394 13.42 25.68 -36.65
N ASP A 395 13.31 26.05 -35.38
CA ASP A 395 14.32 25.79 -34.35
C ASP A 395 14.44 24.28 -34.13
N PHE A 396 15.67 23.79 -33.98
CA PHE A 396 15.91 22.39 -33.62
C PHE A 396 15.70 22.18 -32.11
N ASP A 397 14.42 22.13 -31.71
CA ASP A 397 13.98 21.68 -30.39
C ASP A 397 13.70 20.17 -30.48
N ALA A 398 14.60 19.33 -29.98
CA ALA A 398 14.60 17.90 -30.28
C ALA A 398 15.09 17.04 -29.11
N LEU A 399 14.62 15.80 -29.05
CA LEU A 399 15.04 14.77 -28.09
C LEU A 399 15.72 13.64 -28.86
N ARG A 400 16.96 13.31 -28.51
CA ARG A 400 17.56 12.04 -28.91
C ARG A 400 17.17 11.00 -27.88
N VAL A 401 16.39 10.02 -28.31
CA VAL A 401 15.91 8.92 -27.47
C VAL A 401 16.73 7.67 -27.77
N ASN A 402 17.16 6.96 -26.74
CA ASN A 402 17.79 5.66 -26.83
C ASN A 402 16.98 4.64 -26.02
N LEU A 403 16.48 3.61 -26.69
CA LEU A 403 15.64 2.58 -26.06
C LEU A 403 16.44 1.52 -25.32
N SER A 404 17.71 1.34 -25.67
CA SER A 404 18.62 0.31 -25.13
C SER A 404 19.57 0.83 -24.06
N VAL A 405 19.19 1.88 -23.33
CA VAL A 405 20.04 2.43 -22.25
C VAL A 405 20.18 1.42 -21.11
N PRO A 406 21.41 1.14 -20.61
CA PRO A 406 21.61 0.21 -19.50
C PRO A 406 20.81 0.61 -18.25
N GLY A 407 20.02 -0.32 -17.73
CA GLY A 407 19.13 -0.06 -16.58
C GLY A 407 17.96 0.86 -16.91
N GLY A 408 17.63 1.06 -18.20
CA GLY A 408 16.40 1.70 -18.65
C GLY A 408 15.16 0.83 -18.42
N PRO A 409 13.95 1.42 -18.48
CA PRO A 409 12.69 0.72 -18.23
C PRO A 409 12.15 -0.07 -19.45
N ILE A 410 12.86 -0.09 -20.58
CA ILE A 410 12.38 -0.68 -21.84
C ILE A 410 13.23 -1.88 -22.21
N ASP A 411 12.59 -3.04 -22.35
CA ASP A 411 13.21 -4.26 -22.87
C ASP A 411 12.93 -4.44 -24.37
N LEU A 412 14.00 -4.56 -25.16
CA LEU A 412 13.95 -4.85 -26.58
C LEU A 412 14.30 -6.32 -26.83
N ILE A 413 13.28 -7.18 -26.84
CA ILE A 413 13.44 -8.64 -27.00
C ILE A 413 13.58 -9.03 -28.49
N GLN A 414 12.98 -8.25 -29.40
CA GLN A 414 12.99 -8.52 -30.85
C GLN A 414 13.18 -7.22 -31.62
N ASN A 415 13.58 -7.32 -32.90
CA ASN A 415 13.56 -6.18 -33.81
C ASN A 415 12.13 -5.66 -33.90
N THR A 416 11.96 -4.40 -33.49
CA THR A 416 10.65 -3.79 -33.35
C THR A 416 10.51 -2.67 -34.38
N GLU A 417 9.37 -2.60 -35.06
CA GLU A 417 9.08 -1.53 -36.04
C GLU A 417 9.23 -0.13 -35.42
N PRO A 418 9.65 0.89 -36.20
CA PRO A 418 9.81 2.28 -35.75
C PRO A 418 8.63 2.84 -34.94
N LYS A 419 7.41 2.54 -35.39
CA LYS A 419 6.18 2.98 -34.76
C LYS A 419 6.03 2.40 -33.33
N ILE A 420 6.30 1.11 -33.17
CA ILE A 420 6.23 0.42 -31.88
C ILE A 420 7.39 0.86 -30.97
N GLN A 421 8.56 1.21 -31.53
CA GLN A 421 9.66 1.81 -30.78
C GLN A 421 9.23 3.13 -30.10
N LEU A 422 8.55 4.01 -30.84
CA LEU A 422 7.96 5.22 -30.27
C LEU A 422 6.92 4.88 -29.21
N GLU A 423 5.98 3.99 -29.53
CA GLU A 423 4.90 3.63 -28.61
C GLU A 423 5.42 3.04 -27.29
N LYS A 424 6.43 2.17 -27.34
CA LYS A 424 7.13 1.66 -26.14
C LYS A 424 7.78 2.79 -25.34
N PHE A 425 8.43 3.74 -26.00
CA PHE A 425 8.99 4.90 -25.32
C PHE A 425 7.92 5.76 -24.64
N LEU A 426 6.82 6.06 -25.35
CA LEU A 426 5.75 6.87 -24.80
C LEU A 426 5.11 6.18 -23.58
N ASN A 427 4.89 4.86 -23.63
CA ASN A 427 4.23 4.11 -22.54
C ASN A 427 5.15 3.72 -21.37
N LEU A 428 6.43 3.41 -21.64
CA LEU A 428 7.34 2.83 -20.64
C LEU A 428 8.58 3.69 -20.36
N GLY A 429 8.99 4.53 -21.31
CA GLY A 429 10.21 5.31 -21.23
C GLY A 429 10.22 6.34 -20.11
N ASP A 430 11.41 6.79 -19.72
CA ASP A 430 11.59 7.90 -18.80
C ASP A 430 12.83 8.73 -19.15
N ASP A 431 13.23 9.62 -18.23
CA ASP A 431 14.35 10.52 -18.47
C ASP A 431 15.69 9.81 -18.74
N ARG A 432 15.84 8.53 -18.37
CA ARG A 432 17.04 7.75 -18.69
C ARG A 432 17.16 7.47 -20.19
N ASN A 433 16.02 7.33 -20.88
CA ASN A 433 15.99 7.09 -22.32
C ASN A 433 16.25 8.36 -23.13
N ILE A 434 16.10 9.55 -22.54
CA ILE A 434 16.34 10.83 -23.21
C ILE A 434 17.82 11.18 -23.04
N VAL A 435 18.64 10.72 -23.98
CA VAL A 435 20.10 10.85 -23.88
C VAL A 435 20.60 12.24 -24.23
N GLU A 436 19.91 12.96 -25.11
CA GLU A 436 20.22 14.36 -25.43
C GLU A 436 18.94 15.18 -25.64
N VAL A 437 18.99 16.44 -25.20
CA VAL A 437 17.95 17.44 -25.42
C VAL A 437 18.58 18.61 -26.15
N PHE A 438 17.88 19.11 -27.17
CA PHE A 438 18.23 20.29 -27.92
C PHE A 438 17.11 21.32 -27.81
N VAL A 439 17.49 22.58 -27.63
CA VAL A 439 16.59 23.74 -27.73
C VAL A 439 17.27 24.77 -28.62
N ALA A 440 16.62 25.16 -29.71
CA ALA A 440 17.18 26.01 -30.76
C ALA A 440 18.60 25.57 -31.18
N GLY A 441 18.78 24.27 -31.44
CA GLY A 441 20.06 23.69 -31.87
C GLY A 441 21.20 23.74 -30.84
N ARG A 442 20.90 23.97 -29.56
CA ARG A 442 21.86 24.02 -28.46
C ARG A 442 21.50 22.99 -27.39
N LYS A 443 22.52 22.37 -26.77
CA LYS A 443 22.34 21.49 -25.61
C LYS A 443 22.17 22.35 -24.34
N PRO A 444 21.08 22.21 -23.57
CA PRO A 444 20.87 22.90 -22.30
C PRO A 444 21.97 22.64 -21.27
N HIS A 445 22.27 23.62 -20.40
CA HIS A 445 23.38 23.57 -19.43
C HIS A 445 23.24 22.50 -18.32
N SER A 446 22.15 21.73 -18.27
CA SER A 446 21.87 20.74 -17.22
C SER A 446 22.19 19.28 -17.56
N LEU A 447 22.60 18.98 -18.80
CA LEU A 447 22.74 17.59 -19.30
C LEU A 447 24.17 17.22 -19.72
N SER A 448 25.16 18.11 -19.57
CA SER A 448 26.57 17.74 -19.77
C SER A 448 26.98 16.75 -18.67
N SER A 449 27.22 15.51 -19.07
CA SER A 449 27.65 14.39 -18.25
C SER A 449 28.83 14.76 -17.35
N GLY A 450 28.73 14.34 -16.07
CA GLY A 450 29.84 14.36 -15.14
C GLY A 450 30.94 13.40 -15.59
N VAL A 451 31.89 13.91 -16.36
CA VAL A 451 33.27 13.44 -16.32
C VAL A 451 34.05 14.52 -15.59
N LEU A 452 34.67 14.14 -14.47
CA LEU A 452 35.63 14.97 -13.72
C LEU A 452 36.85 15.27 -14.61
N GLU A 453 36.76 16.25 -15.49
CA GLU A 453 37.95 16.87 -16.07
C GLU A 453 38.50 17.91 -15.09
N LYS A 454 39.71 17.64 -14.59
CA LYS A 454 40.48 18.56 -13.75
C LYS A 454 40.73 19.88 -14.52
N PRO A 455 40.52 21.05 -13.91
CA PRO A 455 40.84 22.31 -14.56
C PRO A 455 42.36 22.49 -14.67
N ARG A 456 42.85 22.68 -15.90
CA ARG A 456 44.22 23.10 -16.20
C ARG A 456 44.47 24.49 -15.59
N ARG A 457 45.46 24.61 -14.71
CA ARG A 457 45.95 25.89 -14.16
C ARG A 457 46.88 26.56 -15.16
N ASN A 458 46.52 27.76 -15.61
CA ASN A 458 47.46 28.71 -16.22
C ASN A 458 48.24 29.43 -15.11
N ARG A 459 49.57 29.50 -15.26
CA ARG A 459 50.48 30.34 -14.45
C ARG A 459 50.50 31.78 -14.99
N PRO A 460 50.81 32.76 -14.13
CA PRO A 460 51.70 33.83 -14.55
C PRO A 460 52.87 34.07 -13.58
N ASP A 461 53.96 34.55 -14.17
CA ASP A 461 55.30 34.74 -13.61
C ASP A 461 55.48 35.99 -12.73
N SER A 462 56.33 35.80 -11.71
CA SER A 462 57.37 36.68 -11.11
C SER A 462 57.19 38.22 -11.02
N LYS A 463 57.38 38.77 -9.81
CA LYS A 463 58.59 39.53 -9.38
C LYS A 463 58.48 40.05 -7.93
N LYS A 464 59.54 39.79 -7.13
CA LYS A 464 59.94 40.37 -5.82
C LYS A 464 60.69 41.72 -6.04
N PRO A 465 61.11 42.59 -5.05
CA PRO A 465 61.65 42.29 -3.69
C PRO A 465 61.37 43.40 -2.59
N PRO A 466 62.22 43.71 -1.56
CA PRO A 466 62.32 43.04 -0.24
C PRO A 466 62.37 43.99 1.01
N HIS A 467 62.21 43.46 2.24
CA HIS A 467 63.20 43.48 3.36
C HIS A 467 62.59 43.08 4.72
N HIS A 468 63.37 42.27 5.46
CA HIS A 468 63.11 41.57 6.72
C HIS A 468 63.36 42.41 7.98
N THR A 469 62.67 42.05 9.08
CA THR A 469 63.29 41.63 10.37
C THR A 469 62.30 40.76 11.18
N ASP A 470 62.76 39.59 11.63
CA ASP A 470 62.07 38.43 12.26
C ASP A 470 61.77 38.60 13.79
N PRO A 471 61.46 37.56 14.62
CA PRO A 471 61.06 36.15 14.37
C PRO A 471 59.91 35.58 15.25
N ALA A 472 59.24 34.52 14.76
CA ALA A 472 58.97 33.26 15.49
C ALA A 472 58.12 32.28 14.62
N SER A 473 58.76 31.20 14.17
CA SER A 473 58.25 30.01 13.46
C SER A 473 57.73 28.93 14.47
N ALA A 474 57.00 27.86 14.17
CA ALA A 474 56.69 27.14 12.93
C ALA A 474 55.48 26.19 13.10
N ASP A 475 54.75 25.99 11.99
CA ASP A 475 54.20 24.74 11.41
C ASP A 475 53.36 23.71 12.21
N SER A 476 52.17 23.39 11.69
CA SER A 476 52.02 22.27 10.72
C SER A 476 50.57 22.10 10.20
N ASP A 477 50.49 21.71 8.91
CA ASP A 477 49.31 21.39 8.10
C ASP A 477 48.42 20.25 8.64
N ARG A 478 47.10 20.28 8.34
CA ARG A 478 46.39 19.34 7.42
C ARG A 478 44.86 19.42 7.50
N CYS A 479 44.26 18.99 6.38
CA CYS A 479 42.87 19.08 5.90
C CYS A 479 41.77 18.24 6.60
N PHE A 480 40.52 18.59 6.19
CA PHE A 480 39.23 17.83 6.08
C PHE A 480 38.29 17.79 7.30
N PRO A 481 36.96 17.52 7.17
CA PRO A 481 36.01 17.57 6.02
C PRO A 481 34.63 18.23 6.33
N ALA A 482 33.72 18.17 5.37
CA ALA A 482 32.31 18.59 5.36
C ALA A 482 31.34 17.75 6.23
N MET A 483 30.22 18.37 6.66
CA MET A 483 28.84 17.87 6.91
C MET A 483 28.14 18.76 7.99
N PRO A 484 26.84 18.57 8.33
CA PRO A 484 25.61 18.89 7.59
C PRO A 484 24.71 19.91 8.35
N MET A 485 23.60 20.32 7.72
CA MET A 485 22.58 21.24 8.26
C MET A 485 21.78 20.66 9.45
N PHE A 486 21.44 21.50 10.44
CA PHE A 486 20.08 21.71 10.99
C PHE A 486 20.02 22.96 11.90
N ARG A 487 19.25 23.97 11.44
CA ARG A 487 18.47 25.05 12.12
C ARG A 487 18.94 25.73 13.41
N ALA A 488 18.87 27.08 13.44
CA ALA A 488 17.69 27.82 13.97
C ALA A 488 17.92 29.35 13.93
N LEU A 489 16.88 30.10 13.54
CA LEU A 489 16.72 31.52 13.87
C LEU A 489 16.14 31.62 15.29
N GLY A 490 16.64 32.56 16.09
CA GLY A 490 16.05 32.93 17.37
C GLY A 490 16.80 34.07 18.02
N GLU A 491 16.12 35.22 18.13
CA GLU A 491 16.59 36.47 18.72
C GLU A 491 16.98 36.37 20.20
N CYS A 492 17.72 37.40 20.59
CA CYS A 492 18.47 37.59 21.81
C CYS A 492 17.59 37.78 23.06
N VAL A 493 17.79 36.97 24.09
CA VAL A 493 17.59 37.37 25.50
C VAL A 493 18.80 36.92 26.31
N ARG A 494 19.51 37.90 26.88
CA ARG A 494 20.72 37.73 27.71
C ARG A 494 20.42 36.93 28.99
N MET A 495 21.13 35.82 29.20
CA MET A 495 21.59 35.39 30.53
C MET A 495 23.03 34.87 30.47
N LYS A 496 23.82 35.24 31.49
CA LYS A 496 25.29 35.15 31.60
C LYS A 496 25.82 33.70 31.62
N PRO A 497 27.06 33.44 31.14
CA PRO A 497 27.66 32.11 31.19
C PRO A 497 28.36 31.84 32.53
N HIS A 498 28.22 30.60 33.03
CA HIS A 498 29.14 30.00 34.00
C HIS A 498 29.64 28.66 33.45
N PRO A 499 30.95 28.40 33.44
CA PRO A 499 31.50 27.20 32.82
C PRO A 499 31.63 26.07 33.85
N GLN A 500 30.99 24.93 33.61
CA GLN A 500 31.43 23.67 34.22
C GLN A 500 31.52 22.57 33.18
N ARG A 501 32.78 22.23 32.88
CA ARG A 501 33.22 21.04 32.15
C ARG A 501 32.53 19.79 32.72
N ARG A 502 31.85 19.02 31.86
CA ARG A 502 31.66 17.57 32.07
C ARG A 502 32.13 16.81 30.82
N ARG A 503 33.05 15.88 31.10
CA ARG A 503 33.81 15.04 30.16
C ARG A 503 32.90 14.31 29.17
N MET A 504 33.22 14.40 27.88
CA MET A 504 32.78 13.43 26.88
C MET A 504 33.33 12.06 27.27
N ARG A 505 32.42 11.11 27.51
CA ARG A 505 32.72 9.69 27.61
C ARG A 505 32.56 9.14 26.19
N GLU A 506 33.64 8.67 25.59
CA GLU A 506 33.64 8.02 24.28
C GLU A 506 32.74 6.78 24.30
N CYS A 507 31.66 6.79 23.52
CA CYS A 507 30.91 5.57 23.19
C CYS A 507 31.54 4.93 21.96
N ARG A 508 32.46 3.98 22.17
CA ARG A 508 32.80 2.97 21.15
C ARG A 508 31.61 2.00 21.02
N GLY A 509 30.74 2.24 20.03
CA GLY A 509 29.71 1.30 19.61
C GLY A 509 30.03 0.80 18.20
N SER A 510 30.40 -0.48 18.10
CA SER A 510 30.68 -1.15 16.83
C SER A 510 29.42 -1.23 15.97
N CYS A 511 29.33 -0.46 14.89
CA CYS A 511 28.31 -0.65 13.86
C CYS A 511 28.49 -2.04 13.23
N ARG A 512 27.62 -2.99 13.55
CA ARG A 512 27.52 -4.26 12.82
C ARG A 512 26.56 -4.04 11.63
N ASN A 513 27.09 -4.12 10.40
CA ASN A 513 26.34 -3.96 9.15
C ASN A 513 25.63 -5.25 8.70
N THR A 514 25.24 -6.11 9.65
CA THR A 514 24.67 -7.43 9.39
C THR A 514 23.47 -7.67 10.29
N ASP A 515 22.42 -8.31 9.75
CA ASP A 515 21.21 -8.68 10.50
C ASP A 515 21.58 -9.74 11.57
N GLU A 516 20.65 -10.08 12.46
CA GLU A 516 20.82 -11.22 13.38
C GLU A 516 21.10 -12.54 12.63
N ASP A 517 20.76 -12.59 11.35
CA ASP A 517 21.02 -13.69 10.39
C ASP A 517 22.33 -13.57 9.60
N GLY A 518 23.22 -12.61 9.91
CA GLY A 518 24.52 -12.45 9.26
C GLY A 518 24.49 -12.01 7.79
N ARG A 519 23.30 -11.71 7.24
CA ARG A 519 23.14 -11.14 5.88
C ARG A 519 23.44 -9.65 5.90
N VAL A 520 23.96 -9.13 4.79
CA VAL A 520 24.11 -7.67 4.60
C VAL A 520 22.72 -7.06 4.70
N LEU A 521 22.52 -6.22 5.71
CA LEU A 521 21.25 -5.54 5.92
C LEU A 521 20.95 -4.68 4.70
N SER A 522 19.69 -4.71 4.25
CA SER A 522 19.24 -3.72 3.26
C SER A 522 19.45 -2.32 3.83
N LEU A 523 19.72 -1.34 2.95
CA LEU A 523 19.88 0.05 3.38
C LEU A 523 18.66 0.52 4.19
N THR A 524 17.46 0.10 3.78
CA THR A 524 16.21 0.35 4.49
C THR A 524 16.25 -0.18 5.93
N GLN A 525 16.68 -1.43 6.12
CA GLN A 525 16.71 -2.05 7.45
C GLN A 525 17.81 -1.47 8.33
N MET A 526 18.97 -1.08 7.78
CA MET A 526 19.98 -0.32 8.51
C MET A 526 19.46 1.05 8.97
N CYS A 527 18.70 1.75 8.11
CA CYS A 527 18.08 3.03 8.47
C CYS A 527 17.04 2.87 9.57
N LEU A 528 16.17 1.85 9.48
CA LEU A 528 15.17 1.55 10.51
C LEU A 528 15.80 1.16 11.84
N LEU A 529 16.88 0.36 11.83
CA LEU A 529 17.63 0.00 13.04
C LEU A 529 18.27 1.23 13.69
N SER A 530 18.88 2.11 12.89
CA SER A 530 19.41 3.40 13.36
C SER A 530 18.30 4.27 13.97
N LEU A 531 17.13 4.35 13.33
CA LEU A 531 15.98 5.08 13.86
C LEU A 531 15.50 4.49 15.19
N ALA A 532 15.42 3.17 15.29
CA ALA A 532 15.04 2.47 16.51
C ALA A 532 16.04 2.74 17.65
N ASP A 533 17.34 2.61 17.38
CA ASP A 533 18.42 2.87 18.35
C ASP A 533 18.38 4.32 18.89
N ASN A 534 18.01 5.27 18.03
CA ASN A 534 17.94 6.69 18.37
C ASN A 534 16.55 7.17 18.83
N MET A 535 15.52 6.30 18.83
CA MET A 535 14.13 6.65 19.15
C MET A 535 14.00 7.30 20.54
N LYS A 536 14.67 6.74 21.55
CA LYS A 536 14.58 7.25 22.93
C LYS A 536 15.37 8.56 23.15
N GLN A 537 16.57 8.65 22.59
CA GLN A 537 17.51 9.71 22.93
C GLN A 537 17.29 10.99 22.11
N VAL A 538 16.81 10.83 20.88
CA VAL A 538 16.63 11.94 19.93
C VAL A 538 15.15 12.23 19.78
N TRP A 539 14.40 11.31 19.18
CA TRP A 539 13.06 11.59 18.67
C TRP A 539 12.03 11.81 19.76
N THR A 540 11.93 10.88 20.73
CA THR A 540 10.97 11.01 21.84
C THR A 540 11.35 12.13 22.80
N LYS A 541 12.65 12.41 22.98
CA LYS A 541 13.12 13.51 23.83
C LYS A 541 12.81 14.86 23.21
N ASP A 542 13.05 15.02 21.92
CA ASP A 542 12.64 16.21 21.16
C ASP A 542 11.12 16.40 21.20
N TYR A 543 10.38 15.32 20.96
CA TYR A 543 8.92 15.33 21.01
C TYR A 543 8.38 15.77 22.37
N ALA A 544 8.94 15.22 23.45
CA ALA A 544 8.54 15.57 24.81
C ALA A 544 8.88 17.01 25.20
N ASN A 545 10.04 17.51 24.78
CA ASN A 545 10.48 18.85 25.15
C ASN A 545 9.78 19.97 24.36
N ASN A 546 9.35 19.70 23.12
CA ASN A 546 8.89 20.75 22.21
C ASN A 546 7.38 20.74 21.96
N TYR A 547 6.69 19.61 22.16
CA TYR A 547 5.32 19.44 21.65
C TYR A 547 4.30 18.92 22.69
N LEU A 548 4.75 18.47 23.87
CA LEU A 548 3.87 17.86 24.88
C LEU A 548 3.06 18.89 25.70
N ASP A 549 3.49 20.16 25.74
CA ASP A 549 2.82 21.26 26.46
C ASP A 549 1.79 22.05 25.63
N GLN A 550 1.55 21.68 24.36
CA GLN A 550 0.59 22.38 23.49
C GLN A 550 -0.80 21.74 23.57
N TYR A 551 -1.83 22.56 23.85
CA TYR A 551 -3.26 22.17 23.97
C TYR A 551 -3.85 21.45 22.73
N SER A 552 -3.10 21.31 21.64
CA SER A 552 -3.50 20.67 20.37
C SER A 552 -2.75 19.35 20.07
N PHE A 553 -2.12 18.73 21.07
CA PHE A 553 -1.28 17.53 20.90
C PHE A 553 -1.95 16.36 20.17
N ARG A 554 -3.29 16.25 20.18
CA ARG A 554 -4.01 15.20 19.45
C ARG A 554 -3.87 15.28 17.93
N HIS A 555 -3.63 16.47 17.38
CA HIS A 555 -3.59 16.71 15.93
C HIS A 555 -2.18 17.05 15.39
N ILE A 556 -1.19 17.17 16.26
CA ILE A 556 0.20 17.42 15.85
C ILE A 556 0.85 16.10 15.44
N MET A 557 1.10 15.94 14.14
CA MET A 557 1.82 14.79 13.60
C MET A 557 3.33 14.98 13.74
N GLY A 558 4.04 13.96 14.20
CA GLY A 558 5.49 13.97 14.35
C GLY A 558 6.25 13.84 13.01
N PRO A 559 7.59 13.86 13.02
CA PRO A 559 8.43 13.78 11.82
C PRO A 559 8.23 12.49 10.99
N PHE A 560 7.64 11.45 11.59
CA PHE A 560 7.35 10.18 10.92
C PHE A 560 6.10 10.23 10.03
N ASN A 561 5.36 11.34 9.99
CA ASN A 561 4.19 11.51 9.11
C ASN A 561 4.51 11.44 7.61
N LEU A 562 5.77 11.65 7.23
CA LEU A 562 6.22 11.53 5.84
C LEU A 562 6.73 10.12 5.49
N MET A 563 6.79 9.21 6.47
CA MET A 563 7.30 7.86 6.27
C MET A 563 6.19 6.94 5.72
N PRO A 564 6.46 6.13 4.68
CA PRO A 564 5.52 5.12 4.19
C PRO A 564 4.98 4.23 5.30
N GLY A 565 3.68 3.89 5.28
CA GLY A 565 3.02 3.12 6.33
C GLY A 565 3.73 1.80 6.63
N GLU A 566 4.16 1.06 5.59
CA GLU A 566 4.90 -0.20 5.73
C GLU A 566 6.20 -0.06 6.53
N LEU A 567 6.92 1.05 6.37
CA LEU A 567 8.15 1.31 7.12
C LEU A 567 7.87 1.72 8.56
N VAL A 568 6.76 2.40 8.82
CA VAL A 568 6.31 2.73 10.17
C VAL A 568 5.87 1.45 10.91
N GLU A 569 5.13 0.57 10.25
CA GLU A 569 4.74 -0.74 10.78
C GLU A 569 5.97 -1.58 11.14
N GLU A 570 6.95 -1.63 10.24
CA GLU A 570 8.22 -2.33 10.46
C GLU A 570 9.02 -1.71 11.62
N LEU A 571 9.06 -0.38 11.73
CA LEU A 571 9.70 0.31 12.85
C LEU A 571 9.01 0.02 14.18
N ILE A 572 7.67 0.04 14.23
CA ILE A 572 6.90 -0.34 15.43
C ILE A 572 7.22 -1.78 15.80
N ARG A 573 7.24 -2.71 14.83
CA ARG A 573 7.57 -4.12 15.04
C ARG A 573 8.98 -4.31 15.59
N LEU A 574 9.97 -3.58 15.07
CA LEU A 574 11.35 -3.59 15.54
C LEU A 574 11.45 -3.06 16.98
N LEU A 575 10.80 -1.94 17.28
CA LEU A 575 10.76 -1.35 18.63
C LEU A 575 10.07 -2.28 19.65
N CYS A 576 8.98 -2.95 19.26
CA CYS A 576 8.32 -3.98 20.06
C CYS A 576 9.25 -5.14 20.36
N THR A 577 9.91 -5.69 19.34
CA THR A 577 10.79 -6.86 19.47
C THR A 577 11.99 -6.56 20.36
N ARG A 578 12.53 -5.33 20.29
CA ARG A 578 13.65 -4.89 21.13
C ARG A 578 13.24 -4.33 22.50
N LYS A 579 11.94 -4.37 22.86
CA LYS A 579 11.39 -3.79 24.10
C LYS A 579 11.74 -2.30 24.29
N GLN A 580 11.85 -1.56 23.19
CA GLN A 580 12.19 -0.14 23.15
C GLN A 580 10.98 0.76 22.84
N LEU A 581 9.84 0.16 22.49
CA LEU A 581 8.61 0.91 22.25
C LEU A 581 8.13 1.57 23.55
N SER A 582 8.01 2.90 23.51
CA SER A 582 7.52 3.71 24.63
C SER A 582 6.25 4.46 24.20
N ARG A 583 5.47 4.96 25.16
CA ARG A 583 4.25 5.73 24.88
C ARG A 583 4.52 6.95 23.99
N ALA A 584 5.60 7.69 24.25
CA ALA A 584 6.01 8.83 23.43
C ALA A 584 6.39 8.42 22.01
N ALA A 585 7.06 7.26 21.85
CA ALA A 585 7.37 6.72 20.52
C ALA A 585 6.09 6.33 19.78
N LEU A 586 5.12 5.73 20.47
CA LEU A 586 3.83 5.36 19.89
C LEU A 586 3.07 6.61 19.42
N HIS A 587 3.00 7.66 20.24
CA HIS A 587 2.37 8.93 19.84
C HIS A 587 3.00 9.55 18.58
N LEU A 588 4.30 9.36 18.37
CA LEU A 588 5.01 9.81 17.17
C LEU A 588 4.72 8.96 15.92
N LEU A 589 4.49 7.65 16.11
CA LEU A 589 4.36 6.66 15.05
C LEU A 589 2.89 6.38 14.67
N LEU A 590 1.90 6.86 15.45
CA LEU A 590 0.50 6.87 15.04
C LEU A 590 0.27 7.94 13.98
N VAL A 591 0.32 7.49 12.73
CA VAL A 591 0.19 8.31 11.53
C VAL A 591 -1.00 7.83 10.68
N PRO A 592 -1.58 8.69 9.81
CA PRO A 592 -2.76 8.35 9.01
C PRO A 592 -2.55 7.20 8.01
N GLN A 593 -1.34 7.03 7.50
CA GLN A 593 -0.98 5.96 6.55
C GLN A 593 -0.80 4.57 7.19
N LEU A 594 -0.94 4.44 8.51
CA LEU A 594 -0.80 3.16 9.22
C LEU A 594 -1.98 2.23 8.90
N ARG A 595 -1.72 1.03 8.36
CA ARG A 595 -2.77 0.05 8.02
C ARG A 595 -2.88 -1.07 9.05
N SER A 596 -1.80 -1.42 9.73
CA SER A 596 -1.77 -2.44 10.77
C SER A 596 -1.13 -1.94 12.06
N LEU A 597 -1.75 -2.23 13.20
CA LEU A 597 -1.20 -1.93 14.52
C LEU A 597 -1.43 -3.11 15.47
N SER A 598 -0.34 -3.77 15.89
CA SER A 598 -0.37 -4.81 16.93
C SER A 598 0.42 -4.39 18.16
N LEU A 599 -0.24 -4.43 19.31
CA LEU A 599 0.32 -4.09 20.62
C LEU A 599 0.35 -5.28 21.59
N GLN A 600 0.14 -6.51 21.10
CA GLN A 600 0.13 -7.75 21.90
C GLN A 600 1.39 -7.94 22.76
N LYS A 601 2.58 -7.59 22.25
CA LYS A 601 3.86 -7.70 22.97
C LYS A 601 4.08 -6.60 24.02
N SER A 602 3.22 -5.59 24.06
CA SER A 602 3.35 -4.41 24.94
C SER A 602 1.98 -3.90 25.41
N PRO A 603 1.15 -4.75 26.04
CA PRO A 603 -0.22 -4.40 26.40
C PRO A 603 -0.29 -3.26 27.44
N GLY A 604 0.75 -3.12 28.27
CA GLY A 604 0.85 -2.04 29.27
C GLY A 604 0.96 -0.63 28.69
N LEU A 605 1.14 -0.47 27.37
CA LEU A 605 1.14 0.83 26.70
C LEU A 605 -0.25 1.30 26.29
N VAL A 606 -1.24 0.39 26.27
CA VAL A 606 -2.62 0.69 25.85
C VAL A 606 -3.34 1.46 26.95
N THR A 607 -3.76 2.69 26.63
CA THR A 607 -4.45 3.60 27.57
C THR A 607 -5.60 4.30 26.85
N SER A 608 -6.56 4.86 27.59
CA SER A 608 -7.69 5.58 26.97
C SER A 608 -7.25 6.74 26.08
N ALA A 609 -6.20 7.47 26.49
CA ALA A 609 -5.63 8.54 25.67
C ALA A 609 -4.98 8.01 24.38
N LEU A 610 -4.39 6.81 24.41
CA LEU A 610 -3.86 6.19 23.19
C LEU A 610 -5.00 5.84 22.23
N CYS A 611 -6.09 5.29 22.75
CA CYS A 611 -7.27 4.98 21.96
C CYS A 611 -7.88 6.23 21.30
N ASP A 612 -7.95 7.36 22.02
CA ASP A 612 -8.33 8.66 21.45
C ASP A 612 -7.38 9.09 20.30
N HIS A 613 -6.09 8.82 20.42
CA HIS A 613 -5.12 9.11 19.36
C HIS A 613 -5.31 8.20 18.14
N ILE A 614 -5.54 6.91 18.34
CA ILE A 614 -5.84 5.96 17.25
C ILE A 614 -7.11 6.42 16.52
N ALA A 615 -8.18 6.75 17.25
CA ALA A 615 -9.43 7.25 16.68
C ALA A 615 -9.26 8.56 15.90
N ALA A 616 -8.42 9.48 16.39
CA ALA A 616 -8.20 10.77 15.74
C ALA A 616 -7.28 10.69 14.52
N ARG A 617 -6.30 9.78 14.51
CA ARG A 617 -5.20 9.79 13.54
C ARG A 617 -5.20 8.63 12.55
N CYS A 618 -5.69 7.46 12.95
CA CYS A 618 -5.57 6.21 12.20
C CYS A 618 -6.93 5.72 11.69
N GLN A 619 -7.74 6.60 11.10
CA GLN A 619 -9.10 6.25 10.62
C GLN A 619 -9.09 5.22 9.48
N GLY A 620 -7.99 5.08 8.75
CA GLY A 620 -7.80 4.11 7.67
C GLY A 620 -7.25 2.74 8.11
N LEU A 621 -7.24 2.44 9.42
CA LEU A 621 -6.66 1.21 9.94
C LEU A 621 -7.45 -0.04 9.45
N TRP A 622 -6.73 -1.06 8.99
CA TRP A 622 -7.29 -2.32 8.49
C TRP A 622 -7.17 -3.45 9.50
N SER A 623 -6.10 -3.47 10.29
CA SER A 623 -5.86 -4.46 11.34
C SER A 623 -5.49 -3.78 12.66
N LEU A 624 -6.19 -4.14 13.73
CA LEU A 624 -5.95 -3.65 15.08
C LEU A 624 -5.91 -4.82 16.07
N ASP A 625 -4.81 -4.94 16.81
CA ASP A 625 -4.63 -5.94 17.84
C ASP A 625 -4.22 -5.28 19.17
N LEU A 626 -5.16 -5.31 20.11
CA LEU A 626 -5.04 -4.76 21.46
C LEU A 626 -5.00 -5.86 22.54
N SER A 627 -4.69 -7.10 22.15
CA SER A 627 -4.72 -8.25 23.03
C SER A 627 -3.95 -8.04 24.34
N GLY A 628 -4.55 -8.46 25.46
CA GLY A 628 -3.96 -8.40 26.81
C GLY A 628 -4.06 -7.03 27.49
N ALA A 629 -4.66 -6.03 26.88
CA ALA A 629 -4.85 -4.70 27.47
C ALA A 629 -6.00 -4.66 28.51
N GLN A 630 -5.78 -5.30 29.67
CA GLN A 630 -6.81 -5.45 30.73
C GLN A 630 -7.25 -4.13 31.38
N GLN A 631 -6.49 -3.04 31.22
CA GLN A 631 -6.68 -1.76 31.90
C GLN A 631 -7.65 -0.80 31.19
N LEU A 632 -8.20 -1.18 30.03
CA LEU A 632 -9.01 -0.27 29.19
C LEU A 632 -10.51 -0.45 29.46
N PRO A 633 -11.29 0.61 29.77
CA PRO A 633 -12.73 0.50 29.94
C PRO A 633 -13.48 0.19 28.63
N PRO A 634 -14.53 -0.67 28.64
CA PRO A 634 -15.32 -1.02 27.44
C PRO A 634 -15.87 0.20 26.69
N LYS A 635 -16.30 1.23 27.41
CA LYS A 635 -16.85 2.47 26.83
C LYS A 635 -15.87 3.18 25.89
N VAL A 636 -14.59 3.21 26.25
CA VAL A 636 -13.54 3.85 25.43
C VAL A 636 -13.28 3.04 24.19
N LEU A 637 -13.32 1.71 24.31
CA LEU A 637 -13.17 0.80 23.19
C LEU A 637 -14.30 1.00 22.16
N SER A 638 -15.57 1.09 22.60
CA SER A 638 -16.70 1.41 21.72
C SER A 638 -16.52 2.74 20.99
N GLN A 639 -16.09 3.80 21.68
CA GLN A 639 -15.85 5.11 21.05
C GLN A 639 -14.74 5.05 19.99
N THR A 640 -13.70 4.26 20.26
CA THR A 640 -12.58 4.08 19.33
C THR A 640 -13.03 3.34 18.09
N LEU A 641 -13.75 2.23 18.25
CA LEU A 641 -14.26 1.41 17.14
C LEU A 641 -15.27 2.17 16.27
N CYS A 642 -16.07 3.06 16.84
CA CYS A 642 -16.94 3.97 16.07
C CYS A 642 -16.17 4.85 15.07
N SER A 643 -14.89 5.12 15.34
CA SER A 643 -14.04 5.96 14.49
C SER A 643 -13.23 5.15 13.47
N LEU A 644 -13.38 3.82 13.44
CA LEU A 644 -12.58 2.89 12.63
C LEU A 644 -13.47 1.98 11.75
N PRO A 645 -14.22 2.53 10.77
CA PRO A 645 -15.16 1.75 9.96
C PRO A 645 -14.48 0.79 8.98
N THR A 646 -13.20 1.01 8.64
CA THR A 646 -12.45 0.24 7.61
C THR A 646 -11.81 -1.05 8.14
N LEU A 647 -11.98 -1.37 9.43
CA LEU A 647 -11.34 -2.53 10.04
C LEU A 647 -11.80 -3.84 9.38
N ARG A 648 -10.81 -4.66 8.99
CA ARG A 648 -10.99 -6.02 8.46
C ARG A 648 -10.56 -7.09 9.47
N SER A 649 -9.63 -6.78 10.37
CA SER A 649 -9.14 -7.67 11.42
C SER A 649 -9.07 -6.94 12.76
N LEU A 650 -9.68 -7.53 13.80
CA LEU A 650 -9.70 -6.99 15.15
C LEU A 650 -9.43 -8.11 16.16
N SER A 651 -8.42 -7.92 17.02
CA SER A 651 -8.20 -8.78 18.18
C SER A 651 -8.26 -7.99 19.48
N LEU A 652 -9.12 -8.46 20.39
CA LEU A 652 -9.40 -7.94 21.72
C LEU A 652 -9.15 -9.00 22.79
N ALA A 653 -8.39 -10.05 22.47
CA ALA A 653 -8.26 -11.21 23.33
C ALA A 653 -7.70 -10.82 24.72
N GLY A 654 -8.33 -11.30 25.80
CA GLY A 654 -7.92 -11.00 27.17
C GLY A 654 -8.20 -9.56 27.63
N MET A 655 -9.08 -8.81 26.94
CA MET A 655 -9.54 -7.49 27.37
C MET A 655 -10.90 -7.55 28.08
N PRO A 656 -11.24 -6.55 28.92
CA PRO A 656 -12.59 -6.40 29.47
C PRO A 656 -13.55 -5.92 28.38
N CYS A 657 -13.96 -6.83 27.48
CA CYS A 657 -14.96 -6.58 26.44
C CYS A 657 -16.36 -6.94 26.95
N ASP A 658 -17.36 -6.09 26.71
CA ASP A 658 -18.75 -6.35 27.10
C ASP A 658 -19.68 -6.43 25.86
N GLY A 659 -20.96 -6.75 26.08
CA GLY A 659 -21.94 -6.81 24.98
C GLY A 659 -22.17 -5.48 24.27
N CYS A 660 -21.86 -4.32 24.89
CA CYS A 660 -21.96 -3.02 24.22
C CYS A 660 -20.87 -2.86 23.15
N VAL A 661 -19.67 -3.35 23.41
CA VAL A 661 -18.58 -3.38 22.42
C VAL A 661 -18.96 -4.25 21.23
N ILE A 662 -19.51 -5.45 21.46
CA ILE A 662 -19.93 -6.35 20.37
C ILE A 662 -21.05 -5.74 19.52
N ARG A 663 -22.05 -5.10 20.15
CA ARG A 663 -23.08 -4.34 19.41
C ARG A 663 -22.46 -3.23 18.57
N THR A 664 -21.48 -2.52 19.11
CA THR A 664 -20.77 -1.46 18.37
C THR A 664 -20.08 -2.04 17.13
N ILE A 665 -19.39 -3.18 17.27
CA ILE A 665 -18.74 -3.89 16.16
C ILE A 665 -19.77 -4.29 15.09
N ALA A 666 -20.88 -4.90 15.49
CA ALA A 666 -21.94 -5.33 14.57
C ALA A 666 -22.51 -4.17 13.73
N HIS A 667 -22.66 -2.98 14.33
CA HIS A 667 -23.24 -1.81 13.68
C HIS A 667 -22.24 -0.97 12.86
N ARG A 668 -20.98 -0.86 13.29
CA ARG A 668 -20.00 0.09 12.72
C ARG A 668 -18.89 -0.56 11.89
N CYS A 669 -18.52 -1.81 12.17
CA CYS A 669 -17.39 -2.48 11.50
C CYS A 669 -17.88 -3.45 10.41
N ARG A 670 -18.58 -2.94 9.39
CA ARG A 670 -19.24 -3.77 8.35
C ARG A 670 -18.28 -4.53 7.43
N PHE A 671 -17.01 -4.14 7.38
CA PHE A 671 -15.96 -4.80 6.59
C PHE A 671 -15.16 -5.84 7.39
N LEU A 672 -15.52 -6.09 8.66
CA LEU A 672 -14.78 -6.98 9.54
C LEU A 672 -14.89 -8.43 9.05
N ARG A 673 -13.73 -9.06 8.83
CA ARG A 673 -13.60 -10.46 8.39
C ARG A 673 -13.01 -11.36 9.47
N HIS A 674 -12.22 -10.82 10.39
CA HIS A 674 -11.58 -11.55 11.48
C HIS A 674 -11.85 -10.84 12.80
N LEU A 675 -12.43 -11.56 13.77
CA LEU A 675 -12.66 -11.09 15.13
C LEU A 675 -12.11 -12.11 16.13
N ASP A 676 -11.31 -11.66 17.08
CA ASP A 676 -10.84 -12.46 18.22
C ASP A 676 -11.20 -11.75 19.52
N VAL A 677 -12.03 -12.42 20.33
CA VAL A 677 -12.51 -11.98 21.65
C VAL A 677 -12.26 -13.07 22.69
N SER A 678 -11.29 -13.95 22.45
CA SER A 678 -10.95 -15.03 23.36
C SER A 678 -10.47 -14.50 24.72
N ARG A 679 -10.72 -15.20 25.82
CA ARG A 679 -10.38 -14.80 27.20
C ARG A 679 -11.01 -13.48 27.65
N CYS A 680 -12.12 -13.07 27.04
CA CYS A 680 -12.90 -11.91 27.47
C CYS A 680 -13.98 -12.36 28.47
N HIS A 681 -13.61 -12.49 29.74
CA HIS A 681 -14.50 -13.04 30.78
C HIS A 681 -15.77 -12.22 31.08
N LEU A 682 -15.88 -10.99 30.56
CA LEU A 682 -17.07 -10.14 30.68
C LEU A 682 -18.10 -10.38 29.55
N LEU A 683 -17.76 -11.17 28.53
CA LEU A 683 -18.68 -11.56 27.46
C LEU A 683 -19.38 -12.85 27.83
N SER A 684 -20.70 -12.89 27.75
CA SER A 684 -21.45 -14.15 27.69
C SER A 684 -21.57 -14.63 26.24
N PRO A 685 -21.82 -15.93 25.99
CA PRO A 685 -22.13 -16.45 24.65
C PRO A 685 -23.26 -15.69 23.95
N ALA A 686 -24.29 -15.29 24.70
CA ALA A 686 -25.42 -14.50 24.20
C ALA A 686 -25.01 -13.09 23.69
N ALA A 687 -23.94 -12.51 24.25
CA ALA A 687 -23.44 -11.21 23.82
C ALA A 687 -22.91 -11.19 22.37
N LEU A 688 -22.65 -12.37 21.78
CA LEU A 688 -22.14 -12.52 20.40
C LEU A 688 -23.25 -12.64 19.34
N LEU A 689 -24.50 -12.89 19.74
CA LEU A 689 -25.65 -12.99 18.84
C LEU A 689 -25.84 -11.78 17.89
N PRO A 690 -25.54 -10.52 18.28
CA PRO A 690 -25.63 -9.37 17.38
C PRO A 690 -24.79 -9.46 16.10
N LEU A 691 -23.76 -10.31 16.06
CA LEU A 691 -22.94 -10.51 14.87
C LEU A 691 -23.73 -11.18 13.72
N GLY A 692 -24.76 -11.97 14.05
CA GLY A 692 -25.58 -12.76 13.11
C GLY A 692 -26.72 -12.01 12.41
N GLY A 693 -27.01 -10.76 12.81
CA GLY A 693 -28.07 -9.94 12.21
C GLY A 693 -29.48 -10.33 12.65
N GLY A 694 -30.11 -9.51 13.49
CA GLY A 694 -31.47 -9.70 14.01
C GLY A 694 -31.99 -8.42 14.69
N ALA A 695 -33.32 -8.27 14.79
CA ALA A 695 -33.95 -7.12 15.43
C ALA A 695 -33.78 -7.19 16.96
N PHE A 696 -32.99 -6.29 17.53
CA PHE A 696 -32.84 -6.19 18.99
C PHE A 696 -33.92 -5.27 19.56
N CYS A 697 -34.94 -5.83 20.20
CA CYS A 697 -35.82 -5.09 21.09
C CYS A 697 -35.07 -4.79 22.39
N ALA A 698 -34.84 -3.51 22.69
CA ALA A 698 -34.34 -3.09 23.98
C ALA A 698 -35.45 -3.24 25.04
N SER A 699 -35.27 -4.11 26.04
CA SER A 699 -36.09 -4.08 27.25
C SER A 699 -35.29 -4.36 28.53
N SER A 700 -35.40 -3.38 29.43
CA SER A 700 -35.27 -3.39 30.90
C SER A 700 -33.92 -3.73 31.56
N GLY A 701 -33.27 -2.69 32.10
CA GLY A 701 -32.29 -2.77 33.18
C GLY A 701 -31.53 -1.46 33.39
N ASN A 702 -32.09 -0.51 34.15
CA ASN A 702 -31.39 0.72 34.57
C ASN A 702 -30.12 0.37 35.37
N PRO A 703 -29.01 1.13 35.19
CA PRO A 703 -28.80 2.23 36.11
C PRO A 703 -28.39 3.56 35.44
N SER A 704 -28.92 4.61 36.04
CA SER A 704 -28.63 6.04 35.90
C SER A 704 -27.15 6.41 35.64
N GLY A 705 -26.93 7.27 34.64
CA GLY A 705 -25.63 7.93 34.43
C GLY A 705 -25.53 8.71 33.11
N SER A 706 -26.18 9.87 33.07
CA SER A 706 -26.06 10.98 32.10
C SER A 706 -24.93 10.90 31.05
N PHE A 707 -25.28 10.89 29.75
CA PHE A 707 -24.42 11.46 28.70
C PHE A 707 -25.27 12.13 27.62
N GLN A 708 -25.45 13.45 27.78
CA GLN A 708 -25.67 14.38 26.67
C GLN A 708 -24.35 14.52 25.91
N CYS A 709 -24.38 14.37 24.58
CA CYS A 709 -23.41 15.04 23.72
C CYS A 709 -24.19 15.80 22.65
N MET A 710 -23.95 17.11 22.62
CA MET A 710 -24.70 18.10 21.86
C MET A 710 -24.25 18.14 20.41
N SER A 711 -25.21 18.20 19.49
CA SER A 711 -25.13 19.09 18.33
C SER A 711 -26.55 19.52 17.92
N LYS A 712 -26.74 20.84 17.87
CA LYS A 712 -27.97 21.52 17.43
C LYS A 712 -27.88 21.78 15.93
N SER A 713 -28.95 21.47 15.20
CA SER A 713 -29.60 22.40 14.27
C SER A 713 -30.95 21.83 13.82
N GLN A 714 -32.00 22.59 14.08
CA GLN A 714 -33.40 22.30 13.78
C GLN A 714 -33.75 22.58 12.31
N SER A 715 -34.62 21.76 11.72
CA SER A 715 -35.82 22.24 11.04
C SER A 715 -36.87 21.13 10.97
N SER A 716 -38.09 21.52 11.30
CA SER A 716 -39.34 20.78 11.53
C SER A 716 -40.02 20.19 10.29
N VAL A 717 -40.59 18.98 10.39
CA VAL A 717 -41.97 18.63 9.95
C VAL A 717 -42.49 17.45 10.81
N SER A 718 -43.80 17.46 11.06
CA SER A 718 -44.61 16.67 11.98
C SER A 718 -45.05 15.26 11.49
N SER A 719 -45.30 14.40 12.49
CA SER A 719 -46.39 13.40 12.65
C SER A 719 -46.43 12.08 11.84
N SER A 720 -46.66 11.02 12.63
CA SER A 720 -47.36 9.74 12.38
C SER A 720 -46.64 8.62 11.63
N GLY A 721 -46.67 7.42 12.22
CA GLY A 721 -46.27 6.14 11.61
C GLY A 721 -45.14 5.45 12.38
N SER A 722 -45.49 4.51 13.26
CA SER A 722 -44.55 3.57 13.86
C SER A 722 -44.15 2.52 12.82
N ASP A 723 -43.04 2.75 12.12
CA ASP A 723 -42.39 1.75 11.25
C ASP A 723 -41.39 0.91 12.07
N PRO A 724 -41.34 -0.43 11.87
CA PRO A 724 -40.32 -1.27 12.50
C PRO A 724 -38.94 -0.99 11.89
N SER A 725 -37.94 -0.79 12.75
CA SER A 725 -36.55 -0.54 12.37
C SER A 725 -36.00 -1.58 11.39
N PRO A 726 -35.18 -1.19 10.38
CA PRO A 726 -34.62 -2.13 9.41
C PRO A 726 -33.68 -3.13 10.08
N SER A 727 -33.88 -4.42 9.82
CA SER A 727 -33.01 -5.49 10.29
C SER A 727 -31.63 -5.37 9.64
N LEU A 728 -30.57 -5.32 10.46
CA LEU A 728 -29.19 -5.26 9.97
C LEU A 728 -28.76 -6.63 9.42
N PRO A 729 -28.09 -6.69 8.25
CA PRO A 729 -27.57 -7.94 7.72
C PRO A 729 -26.40 -8.48 8.58
N PRO A 730 -26.19 -9.82 8.61
CA PRO A 730 -25.05 -10.44 9.30
C PRO A 730 -23.72 -9.84 8.86
N LEU A 731 -22.71 -9.88 9.73
CA LEU A 731 -21.35 -9.50 9.35
C LEU A 731 -20.71 -10.55 8.42
N PRO A 732 -19.88 -10.15 7.45
CA PRO A 732 -19.17 -11.06 6.55
C PRO A 732 -17.92 -11.67 7.23
N LEU A 733 -18.08 -12.23 8.43
CA LEU A 733 -16.99 -12.82 9.19
C LEU A 733 -16.53 -14.14 8.56
N SER A 734 -15.23 -14.22 8.29
CA SER A 734 -14.52 -15.43 7.88
C SER A 734 -13.82 -16.14 9.04
N SER A 735 -13.54 -15.42 10.13
CA SER A 735 -12.89 -15.95 11.33
C SER A 735 -13.49 -15.33 12.58
N LEU A 736 -13.90 -16.16 13.54
CA LEU A 736 -14.35 -15.75 14.86
C LEU A 736 -13.71 -16.66 15.93
N LEU A 737 -12.94 -16.06 16.84
CA LEU A 737 -12.33 -16.75 17.98
C LEU A 737 -12.91 -16.18 19.29
N ALA A 738 -13.50 -17.05 20.10
CA ALA A 738 -14.19 -16.72 21.34
C ALA A 738 -14.05 -17.86 22.37
N LEU A 739 -12.83 -18.33 22.58
CA LEU A 739 -12.50 -19.32 23.61
C LEU A 739 -12.39 -18.66 24.99
N ASP A 740 -12.74 -19.35 26.08
CA ASP A 740 -12.62 -18.86 27.46
C ASP A 740 -13.37 -17.54 27.73
N ILE A 741 -14.55 -17.36 27.14
CA ILE A 741 -15.45 -16.24 27.45
C ILE A 741 -16.20 -16.51 28.76
N GLY A 742 -16.86 -15.50 29.34
CA GLY A 742 -17.58 -15.65 30.60
C GLY A 742 -18.71 -16.69 30.53
N PHE A 743 -19.12 -17.19 31.70
CA PHE A 743 -20.19 -18.19 31.81
C PHE A 743 -21.55 -17.63 31.35
N GLY A 744 -22.36 -18.47 30.71
CA GLY A 744 -23.78 -18.21 30.48
C GLY A 744 -24.57 -18.26 31.79
N GLU A 745 -25.85 -17.84 31.74
CA GLU A 745 -26.74 -18.00 32.89
C GLU A 745 -27.09 -19.47 33.14
N LYS A 746 -27.06 -20.29 32.07
CA LYS A 746 -27.25 -21.74 32.10
C LYS A 746 -26.08 -22.46 31.41
N GLU A 747 -25.81 -23.71 31.80
CA GLU A 747 -24.77 -24.56 31.19
C GLU A 747 -24.99 -24.80 29.68
N GLU A 748 -26.23 -24.70 29.19
CA GLU A 748 -26.60 -24.95 27.78
C GLU A 748 -26.48 -23.71 26.87
N ASP A 749 -26.32 -22.52 27.44
CA ASP A 749 -26.21 -21.25 26.71
C ASP A 749 -25.04 -21.18 25.69
N PRO A 750 -23.82 -21.68 25.97
CA PRO A 750 -22.73 -21.68 24.98
C PRO A 750 -23.06 -22.54 23.75
N VAL A 751 -23.76 -23.65 23.95
CA VAL A 751 -24.16 -24.56 22.87
C VAL A 751 -25.20 -23.90 21.97
N ALA A 752 -26.24 -23.29 22.57
CA ALA A 752 -27.26 -22.56 21.82
C ALA A 752 -26.69 -21.33 21.08
N GLY A 753 -25.77 -20.59 21.72
CA GLY A 753 -25.07 -19.46 21.12
C GLY A 753 -24.19 -19.86 19.93
N ALA A 754 -23.40 -20.93 20.07
CA ALA A 754 -22.58 -21.47 18.99
C ALA A 754 -23.44 -21.94 17.80
N ALA A 755 -24.55 -22.65 18.06
CA ALA A 755 -25.47 -23.08 17.01
C ALA A 755 -26.08 -21.89 16.24
N TYR A 756 -26.47 -20.83 16.96
CA TYR A 756 -27.02 -19.63 16.33
C TYR A 756 -26.00 -18.92 15.43
N ILE A 757 -24.75 -18.78 15.90
CA ILE A 757 -23.68 -18.15 15.14
C ILE A 757 -23.35 -18.95 13.87
N LEU A 758 -23.25 -20.28 13.96
CA LEU A 758 -22.98 -21.16 12.81
C LEU A 758 -24.04 -21.04 11.72
N LEU A 759 -25.31 -20.92 12.09
CA LEU A 759 -26.41 -20.78 11.13
C LEU A 759 -26.53 -19.35 10.59
N SER A 760 -26.19 -18.35 11.39
CA SER A 760 -26.37 -16.93 11.04
C SER A 760 -25.19 -16.34 10.26
N LEU A 761 -23.97 -16.85 10.41
CA LEU A 761 -22.77 -16.36 9.73
C LEU A 761 -22.36 -17.27 8.56
N PRO A 762 -22.69 -16.91 7.31
CA PRO A 762 -22.61 -17.85 6.21
C PRO A 762 -21.21 -18.11 5.65
N CYS A 763 -20.27 -17.18 5.90
CA CYS A 763 -18.93 -17.15 5.33
C CYS A 763 -17.84 -17.63 6.30
N LEU A 764 -18.23 -18.21 7.44
CA LEU A 764 -17.30 -18.57 8.49
C LEU A 764 -16.43 -19.75 8.04
N GLU A 765 -15.11 -19.55 8.03
CA GLU A 765 -14.12 -20.58 7.70
C GLU A 765 -13.29 -20.97 8.93
N ARG A 766 -13.12 -20.06 9.89
CA ARG A 766 -12.43 -20.32 11.16
C ARG A 766 -13.35 -20.00 12.34
N PHE A 767 -13.58 -20.97 13.22
CA PHE A 767 -14.44 -20.77 14.38
C PHE A 767 -13.90 -21.47 15.62
N ALA A 768 -13.76 -20.73 16.72
CA ALA A 768 -13.37 -21.31 17.99
C ALA A 768 -14.29 -20.80 19.11
N MET A 769 -15.04 -21.70 19.73
CA MET A 769 -15.99 -21.40 20.80
C MET A 769 -16.29 -22.68 21.58
N GLU A 770 -16.49 -22.56 22.89
CA GLU A 770 -16.93 -23.68 23.73
C GLU A 770 -18.32 -24.18 23.30
N GLY A 771 -18.55 -25.50 23.37
CA GLY A 771 -19.83 -26.10 22.98
C GLY A 771 -20.04 -26.25 21.46
N LEU A 772 -19.03 -25.97 20.63
CA LEU A 772 -19.10 -26.09 19.17
C LEU A 772 -19.51 -27.50 18.70
N ALA A 773 -18.92 -28.55 19.28
CA ALA A 773 -19.20 -29.92 18.86
C ALA A 773 -20.65 -30.34 19.19
N GLN A 774 -21.14 -29.94 20.36
CA GLN A 774 -22.53 -30.16 20.79
C GLN A 774 -23.51 -29.34 19.95
N ALA A 775 -23.13 -28.12 19.54
CA ALA A 775 -23.93 -27.29 18.65
C ALA A 775 -24.09 -27.94 17.27
N CYS A 776 -23.02 -28.53 16.73
CA CYS A 776 -23.08 -29.35 15.52
C CYS A 776 -24.02 -30.55 15.70
N CYS A 777 -23.98 -31.25 16.85
CA CYS A 777 -24.90 -32.35 17.16
C CYS A 777 -26.37 -31.90 17.17
N LEU A 778 -26.68 -30.73 17.79
CA LEU A 778 -28.03 -30.16 17.79
C LEU A 778 -28.53 -29.82 16.38
N ILE A 779 -27.64 -29.29 15.51
CA ILE A 779 -27.98 -28.92 14.12
C ILE A 779 -28.22 -30.16 13.26
N GLU A 780 -27.38 -31.18 13.39
CA GLU A 780 -27.49 -32.44 12.65
C GLU A 780 -28.79 -33.17 13.01
N HIS A 781 -29.05 -33.35 14.31
CA HIS A 781 -30.21 -34.10 14.82
C HIS A 781 -31.50 -33.25 14.92
N ARG A 782 -31.44 -31.97 14.53
CA ARG A 782 -32.56 -31.00 14.53
C ARG A 782 -33.27 -30.88 15.89
N GLN A 783 -32.53 -31.00 16.99
CA GLN A 783 -33.08 -30.93 18.35
C GLN A 783 -33.23 -29.47 18.83
N PHE A 784 -33.82 -28.59 18.02
CA PHE A 784 -33.91 -27.16 18.30
C PHE A 784 -34.83 -26.81 19.46
N SER A 785 -35.75 -27.69 19.84
CA SER A 785 -36.71 -27.47 20.93
C SER A 785 -36.04 -27.18 22.28
N GLN A 786 -34.85 -27.75 22.52
CA GLN A 786 -34.04 -27.54 23.72
C GLN A 786 -33.49 -26.11 23.83
N THR A 787 -33.46 -25.38 22.72
CA THR A 787 -32.89 -24.01 22.65
C THR A 787 -33.95 -22.91 22.56
N ASN A 788 -35.23 -23.26 22.57
CA ASN A 788 -36.33 -22.29 22.44
C ASN A 788 -36.38 -21.31 23.63
N GLU A 789 -36.12 -21.80 24.85
CA GLU A 789 -36.08 -20.95 26.04
C GLU A 789 -34.94 -19.91 25.95
N PHE A 790 -33.78 -20.31 25.39
CA PHE A 790 -32.67 -19.40 25.11
C PHE A 790 -33.05 -18.34 24.08
N ALA A 791 -33.69 -18.75 22.97
CA ALA A 791 -34.11 -17.83 21.91
C ALA A 791 -35.14 -16.80 22.40
N ASP A 792 -36.14 -17.26 23.15
CA ASP A 792 -37.21 -16.41 23.70
C ASP A 792 -36.65 -15.45 24.79
N ARG A 793 -35.67 -15.88 25.60
CA ARG A 793 -34.99 -15.02 26.60
C ARG A 793 -34.11 -13.94 25.95
N GLU A 794 -33.31 -14.31 24.96
CA GLU A 794 -32.36 -13.38 24.31
C GLU A 794 -33.01 -12.53 23.20
N GLY A 795 -34.29 -12.78 22.88
CA GLY A 795 -35.03 -12.04 21.85
C GLY A 795 -34.52 -12.29 20.44
N VAL A 796 -34.01 -13.49 20.16
CA VAL A 796 -33.51 -13.91 18.84
C VAL A 796 -34.47 -14.89 18.15
N PRO A 797 -34.48 -14.97 16.81
CA PRO A 797 -35.28 -15.96 16.09
C PRO A 797 -34.94 -17.38 16.55
N ARG A 798 -35.96 -18.24 16.62
CA ARG A 798 -35.78 -19.66 16.99
C ARG A 798 -34.84 -20.35 16.01
N LEU A 799 -34.01 -21.27 16.50
CA LEU A 799 -32.99 -21.93 15.69
C LEU A 799 -33.56 -22.67 14.47
N GLU A 800 -34.77 -23.20 14.58
CA GLU A 800 -35.49 -23.83 13.46
C GLU A 800 -35.75 -22.84 12.29
N GLU A 801 -36.12 -21.59 12.60
CA GLU A 801 -36.35 -20.55 11.59
C GLU A 801 -35.04 -20.13 10.90
N VAL A 802 -33.96 -20.00 11.69
CA VAL A 802 -32.64 -19.63 11.17
C VAL A 802 -32.06 -20.76 10.30
N TRP A 803 -32.24 -22.02 10.73
CA TRP A 803 -31.83 -23.20 9.98
C TRP A 803 -32.56 -23.32 8.64
N MET A 804 -33.89 -23.13 8.63
CA MET A 804 -34.68 -23.13 7.39
C MET A 804 -34.22 -22.05 6.42
N LYS A 805 -33.99 -20.82 6.90
CA LYS A 805 -33.45 -19.72 6.08
C LYS A 805 -32.07 -20.04 5.50
N ARG A 806 -31.19 -20.67 6.30
CA ARG A 806 -29.84 -21.05 5.88
C ARG A 806 -29.88 -22.14 4.80
N ARG A 807 -30.74 -23.14 4.95
CA ARG A 807 -30.94 -24.23 3.98
C ARG A 807 -31.49 -23.73 2.65
N CYS A 808 -32.50 -22.85 2.66
CA CYS A 808 -33.03 -22.27 1.43
C CYS A 808 -31.96 -21.51 0.62
N ARG A 809 -31.06 -20.78 1.29
CA ARG A 809 -29.94 -20.09 0.63
C ARG A 809 -28.93 -21.06 0.01
N GLN A 810 -28.55 -22.11 0.73
CA GLN A 810 -27.61 -23.12 0.23
C GLN A 810 -28.17 -23.89 -0.97
N GLY A 811 -29.47 -24.20 -0.96
CA GLY A 811 -30.17 -24.81 -2.09
C GLY A 811 -30.14 -23.93 -3.35
N MET A 812 -30.38 -22.62 -3.20
CA MET A 812 -30.30 -21.66 -4.32
C MET A 812 -28.86 -21.49 -4.86
N ASP A 813 -27.85 -21.46 -3.99
CA ASP A 813 -26.44 -21.33 -4.39
C ASP A 813 -25.92 -22.60 -5.11
N SER A 814 -26.37 -23.79 -4.68
CA SER A 814 -26.11 -25.07 -5.36
C SER A 814 -26.75 -25.11 -6.75
N TRP A 815 -28.02 -24.67 -6.85
CA TRP A 815 -28.74 -24.57 -8.11
C TRP A 815 -28.08 -23.59 -9.09
N ARG A 816 -27.55 -22.46 -8.59
CA ARG A 816 -26.85 -21.45 -9.40
C ARG A 816 -25.51 -21.97 -9.93
N LYS A 817 -24.74 -22.68 -9.10
CA LYS A 817 -23.48 -23.33 -9.52
C LYS A 817 -23.70 -24.45 -10.52
N ASN A 818 -24.77 -25.23 -10.38
CA ASN A 818 -25.10 -26.28 -11.37
C ASN A 818 -25.52 -25.68 -12.72
N ARG A 819 -26.26 -24.57 -12.74
CA ARG A 819 -26.56 -23.82 -13.98
C ARG A 819 -25.32 -23.19 -14.63
N GLU A 820 -24.40 -22.66 -13.82
CA GLU A 820 -23.13 -22.13 -14.34
C GLU A 820 -22.23 -23.25 -14.88
N ALA A 821 -22.23 -24.43 -14.24
CA ALA A 821 -21.52 -25.62 -14.70
C ALA A 821 -22.13 -26.20 -15.99
N GLU A 822 -23.45 -26.27 -16.11
CA GLU A 822 -24.17 -26.68 -17.32
C GLU A 822 -23.96 -25.65 -18.47
N ALA A 823 -23.97 -24.35 -18.17
CA ALA A 823 -23.68 -23.30 -19.15
C ALA A 823 -22.22 -23.31 -19.63
N SER A 824 -21.28 -23.80 -18.83
CA SER A 824 -19.88 -24.00 -19.22
C SER A 824 -19.60 -25.32 -19.96
N ALA A 825 -20.57 -26.24 -20.02
CA ALA A 825 -20.44 -27.53 -20.72
C ALA A 825 -21.06 -27.55 -22.14
N VAL A 826 -21.72 -26.46 -22.57
CA VAL A 826 -22.41 -26.35 -23.88
C VAL A 826 -21.76 -25.27 -24.77
N LYS A 827 -20.44 -25.05 -24.66
CA LYS A 827 -19.70 -24.14 -25.54
C LYS A 827 -18.49 -24.82 -26.20
N GLU A 828 -18.76 -25.92 -26.88
CA GLU A 828 -17.97 -26.43 -28.02
C GLU A 828 -18.99 -27.03 -28.98
N ASP A 829 -19.54 -26.20 -29.87
CA ASP A 829 -19.87 -26.50 -31.27
C ASP A 829 -20.84 -25.45 -31.84
N ASP A 830 -20.46 -25.00 -33.04
CA ASP A 830 -21.18 -24.27 -34.08
C ASP A 830 -21.44 -22.75 -33.98
N ASP A 831 -20.96 -22.12 -35.05
CA ASP A 831 -21.05 -20.73 -35.47
C ASP A 831 -22.43 -20.35 -36.06
N GLU A 832 -22.60 -19.03 -36.21
CA GLU A 832 -23.51 -18.29 -37.09
C GLU A 832 -24.88 -17.80 -36.55
N GLU A 833 -24.96 -16.47 -36.58
CA GLU A 833 -26.12 -15.60 -36.84
C GLU A 833 -27.15 -15.26 -35.72
N GLU A 834 -27.15 -13.95 -35.43
CA GLU A 834 -28.26 -13.01 -35.20
C GLU A 834 -28.31 -12.27 -33.85
N GLU A 835 -28.31 -10.94 -33.99
CA GLU A 835 -28.59 -9.93 -32.97
C GLU A 835 -30.06 -10.03 -32.50
N GLU A 836 -30.33 -9.81 -31.21
CA GLU A 836 -31.29 -8.77 -30.79
C GLU A 836 -31.29 -8.54 -29.27
N SER A 837 -31.41 -7.27 -28.91
CA SER A 837 -31.56 -6.75 -27.55
C SER A 837 -32.93 -7.10 -26.97
N ILE A 838 -33.09 -7.10 -25.63
CA ILE A 838 -34.26 -6.49 -24.95
C ILE A 838 -33.93 -6.29 -23.45
N LEU A 839 -33.82 -5.01 -23.07
CA LEU A 839 -34.09 -4.44 -21.74
C LEU A 839 -35.56 -4.60 -21.39
N TRP A 840 -35.94 -4.99 -20.16
CA TRP A 840 -37.10 -4.40 -19.45
C TRP A 840 -36.98 -4.61 -17.93
N GLU A 841 -36.80 -3.49 -17.20
CA GLU A 841 -37.34 -3.30 -15.86
C GLU A 841 -38.86 -3.02 -15.95
N GLY A 842 -39.62 -3.35 -14.89
CA GLY A 842 -40.83 -2.58 -14.57
C GLY A 842 -42.02 -3.34 -13.98
N CYS A 843 -42.19 -3.19 -12.66
CA CYS A 843 -43.42 -2.95 -11.87
C CYS A 843 -44.72 -3.75 -12.08
N CYS A 844 -45.37 -4.10 -10.95
CA CYS A 844 -46.77 -3.79 -10.60
C CYS A 844 -46.95 -4.18 -9.11
N SER A 845 -47.10 -3.29 -8.13
CA SER A 845 -48.30 -2.50 -7.75
C SER A 845 -49.53 -3.35 -7.43
N ASP A 846 -49.83 -3.49 -6.13
CA ASP A 846 -51.12 -3.93 -5.59
C ASP A 846 -52.12 -2.77 -5.66
N THR A 847 -53.28 -3.03 -6.27
CA THR A 847 -54.53 -2.30 -5.97
C THR A 847 -55.72 -3.25 -6.03
N ASP A 848 -56.46 -3.19 -4.93
CA ASP A 848 -57.91 -3.31 -4.77
C ASP A 848 -58.61 -4.67 -4.86
N ALA A 849 -59.13 -5.03 -3.68
CA ALA A 849 -60.31 -5.84 -3.49
C ALA A 849 -61.56 -5.05 -3.94
N ASP A 850 -62.46 -5.71 -4.69
CA ASP A 850 -63.89 -5.49 -4.47
C ASP A 850 -64.76 -6.71 -4.84
N ALA A 851 -65.75 -6.92 -3.98
CA ALA A 851 -67.05 -7.54 -4.16
C ALA A 851 -67.24 -8.96 -4.80
N ASN A 852 -67.49 -9.92 -3.91
CA ASN A 852 -68.79 -10.60 -3.69
C ASN A 852 -69.49 -11.46 -4.77
N ARG A 853 -69.93 -12.66 -4.30
CA ARG A 853 -71.02 -13.57 -4.78
C ARG A 853 -70.68 -14.50 -5.97
N GLY A 854 -70.98 -15.80 -5.97
CA GLY A 854 -71.68 -16.67 -5.02
C GLY A 854 -71.77 -18.11 -5.57
N GLU A 855 -72.04 -19.08 -4.67
CA GLU A 855 -72.67 -20.41 -4.88
C GLU A 855 -71.97 -21.37 -5.88
N GLY A 856 -71.21 -22.40 -5.50
CA GLY A 856 -71.60 -23.68 -4.84
C GLY A 856 -72.11 -24.72 -5.87
N PRO A 857 -72.11 -26.07 -5.65
CA PRO A 857 -71.35 -26.96 -4.76
C PRO A 857 -70.86 -28.30 -5.44
N ASN A 858 -70.18 -29.17 -4.68
CA ASN A 858 -69.97 -30.63 -4.89
C ASN A 858 -69.17 -31.07 -6.16
N CYS A 859 -68.39 -32.15 -6.20
CA CYS A 859 -68.40 -33.41 -5.45
C CYS A 859 -67.00 -34.06 -5.51
N SER A 860 -66.72 -34.89 -4.52
CA SER A 860 -65.45 -35.58 -4.29
C SER A 860 -65.33 -36.95 -4.99
N LYS A 861 -64.08 -37.34 -5.25
CA LYS A 861 -63.49 -38.69 -5.28
C LYS A 861 -63.53 -39.54 -6.57
N ASN A 862 -62.30 -39.80 -7.04
CA ASN A 862 -61.72 -41.08 -7.49
C ASN A 862 -62.11 -41.62 -8.88
N GLN A 863 -61.21 -41.51 -9.87
CA GLN A 863 -60.24 -42.56 -10.25
C GLN A 863 -59.56 -42.22 -11.60
N ALA A 864 -58.23 -42.04 -11.54
CA ALA A 864 -57.17 -42.28 -12.54
C ALA A 864 -55.92 -41.52 -12.01
N GLU A 865 -54.86 -42.08 -11.40
CA GLU A 865 -54.09 -43.31 -11.68
C GLU A 865 -53.96 -43.51 -13.19
N GLU A 866 -52.85 -43.28 -13.87
CA GLU A 866 -51.42 -43.44 -13.59
C GLU A 866 -50.66 -42.62 -14.67
N ILE A 867 -49.35 -42.51 -14.54
CA ILE A 867 -48.37 -41.77 -15.39
C ILE A 867 -48.02 -40.38 -14.84
N ARG A 868 -46.76 -40.29 -14.40
CA ARG A 868 -46.06 -39.22 -13.65
C ARG A 868 -46.04 -39.37 -12.13
N ARG A 869 -46.11 -40.61 -11.64
CA ARG A 869 -45.07 -41.10 -10.71
C ARG A 869 -44.12 -41.98 -11.52
N GLY A 870 -42.87 -41.55 -11.64
CA GLY A 870 -41.82 -42.28 -12.33
C GLY A 870 -40.67 -41.34 -12.64
N VAL A 871 -39.57 -41.51 -11.90
CA VAL A 871 -38.29 -40.80 -12.01
C VAL A 871 -38.22 -39.42 -11.33
N LEU A 872 -38.41 -39.41 -10.00
CA LEU A 872 -37.35 -39.00 -9.06
C LEU A 872 -37.47 -39.95 -7.87
N SER A 873 -37.10 -41.19 -8.15
CA SER A 873 -36.65 -42.15 -7.16
C SER A 873 -35.62 -41.47 -6.24
N GLN A 874 -35.86 -41.58 -4.93
CA GLN A 874 -34.86 -41.62 -3.87
C GLN A 874 -33.46 -41.15 -4.30
N SER A 875 -33.18 -39.86 -4.12
CA SER A 875 -31.82 -39.34 -4.10
C SER A 875 -31.73 -38.35 -2.95
N SER A 876 -31.14 -38.86 -1.85
CA SER A 876 -30.48 -38.15 -0.74
C SER A 876 -31.16 -36.90 -0.17
N GLU A 877 -31.59 -36.98 1.09
CA GLU A 877 -31.70 -35.79 1.95
C GLU A 877 -30.36 -35.03 1.89
N GLU A 878 -30.25 -33.95 1.12
CA GLU A 878 -29.03 -33.15 1.11
C GLU A 878 -28.85 -32.51 2.49
N GLU A 879 -27.85 -33.01 3.23
CA GLU A 879 -27.45 -32.55 4.55
C GLU A 879 -26.83 -31.14 4.48
N LEU A 880 -27.02 -30.34 5.55
CA LEU A 880 -26.46 -28.99 5.64
C LEU A 880 -24.92 -29.08 5.80
N ILE A 881 -24.17 -28.66 4.78
CA ILE A 881 -22.69 -28.61 4.85
C ILE A 881 -22.22 -27.21 5.23
N LEU A 882 -21.42 -27.09 6.29
CA LEU A 882 -20.80 -25.84 6.73
C LEU A 882 -19.42 -25.64 6.08
N SER A 883 -19.03 -24.37 5.84
CA SER A 883 -17.78 -23.99 5.18
C SER A 883 -16.55 -23.95 6.10
N LEU A 884 -16.63 -24.56 7.29
CA LEU A 884 -15.57 -24.50 8.29
C LEU A 884 -14.35 -25.29 7.83
N LYS A 885 -13.17 -24.69 8.04
CA LYS A 885 -11.87 -25.25 7.69
C LYS A 885 -10.92 -25.34 8.89
N ASN A 886 -11.05 -24.42 9.85
CA ASN A 886 -10.29 -24.41 11.10
C ASN A 886 -11.24 -24.27 12.29
N VAL A 887 -11.14 -25.17 13.26
CA VAL A 887 -12.04 -25.22 14.41
C VAL A 887 -11.27 -25.34 15.71
N GLY A 888 -11.76 -24.69 16.78
CA GLY A 888 -11.15 -24.72 18.11
C GLY A 888 -12.16 -24.79 19.25
N GLY A 889 -11.73 -25.26 20.42
CA GLY A 889 -12.61 -25.40 21.61
C GLY A 889 -13.52 -26.63 21.55
N ILE A 890 -13.06 -27.70 20.90
CA ILE A 890 -13.84 -28.92 20.71
C ILE A 890 -13.60 -29.91 21.85
N ASN A 891 -14.69 -30.46 22.39
CA ASN A 891 -14.67 -31.58 23.32
C ASN A 891 -14.81 -32.92 22.56
N CYS A 892 -14.31 -34.01 23.15
CA CYS A 892 -14.23 -35.32 22.51
C CYS A 892 -15.60 -35.97 22.22
N ASP A 893 -16.63 -35.63 23.00
CA ASP A 893 -17.88 -36.39 23.06
C ASP A 893 -18.83 -36.18 21.86
N SER A 894 -18.48 -35.32 20.88
CA SER A 894 -19.35 -35.02 19.73
C SER A 894 -18.60 -34.81 18.40
N LEU A 895 -17.42 -35.42 18.23
CA LEU A 895 -16.61 -35.30 17.01
C LEU A 895 -17.30 -35.89 15.75
N GLY A 896 -18.15 -36.91 15.90
CA GLY A 896 -18.85 -37.54 14.78
C GLY A 896 -19.81 -36.59 14.05
N SER A 897 -20.61 -35.84 14.80
CA SER A 897 -21.53 -34.83 14.24
C SER A 897 -20.82 -33.67 13.55
N LEU A 898 -19.66 -33.27 14.08
CA LEU A 898 -18.81 -32.27 13.45
C LEU A 898 -18.26 -32.78 12.10
N ALA A 899 -17.92 -34.07 12.02
CA ALA A 899 -17.40 -34.70 10.81
C ALA A 899 -18.43 -34.75 9.67
N HIS A 900 -19.71 -34.98 9.97
CA HIS A 900 -20.77 -34.97 8.98
C HIS A 900 -21.09 -33.55 8.48
N LEU A 901 -21.24 -32.57 9.37
CA LEU A 901 -21.55 -31.19 8.99
C LEU A 901 -20.37 -30.43 8.37
N CYS A 902 -19.12 -30.79 8.70
CA CYS A 902 -17.91 -30.09 8.30
C CYS A 902 -16.83 -31.04 7.74
N PRO A 903 -17.00 -31.58 6.52
CA PRO A 903 -16.04 -32.51 5.92
C PRO A 903 -14.70 -31.85 5.52
N ASN A 904 -14.69 -30.53 5.31
CA ASN A 904 -13.55 -29.79 4.72
C ASN A 904 -12.57 -29.19 5.74
N ILE A 905 -12.45 -29.77 6.93
CA ILE A 905 -11.55 -29.28 7.99
C ILE A 905 -10.10 -29.69 7.72
N TYR A 906 -9.15 -28.76 7.92
CA TYR A 906 -7.70 -29.02 7.86
C TYR A 906 -6.96 -28.68 9.16
N ALA A 907 -7.60 -28.01 10.13
CA ALA A 907 -7.01 -27.66 11.41
C ALA A 907 -8.01 -27.81 12.57
N ILE A 908 -7.63 -28.53 13.63
CA ILE A 908 -8.46 -28.79 14.81
C ILE A 908 -7.69 -28.44 16.09
N SER A 909 -8.33 -27.70 16.99
CA SER A 909 -7.90 -27.49 18.37
C SER A 909 -8.95 -28.03 19.35
N MET A 910 -8.54 -28.98 20.19
CA MET A 910 -9.42 -29.69 21.12
C MET A 910 -8.92 -29.57 22.57
N ASN A 911 -9.87 -29.51 23.49
CA ASN A 911 -9.62 -29.57 24.93
C ASN A 911 -10.25 -30.85 25.47
N VAL A 912 -9.45 -31.69 26.15
CA VAL A 912 -9.92 -32.94 26.73
C VAL A 912 -10.04 -32.78 28.24
N ASP A 913 -11.28 -32.71 28.73
CA ASP A 913 -11.54 -32.55 30.15
C ASP A 913 -11.12 -33.80 30.94
N GLY A 914 -10.34 -33.59 32.02
CA GLY A 914 -9.80 -34.62 32.89
C GLY A 914 -10.82 -35.20 33.88
N HIS A 915 -12.00 -35.63 33.41
CA HIS A 915 -12.94 -36.34 34.28
C HIS A 915 -12.30 -37.65 34.77
N GLU A 916 -12.03 -37.74 36.07
CA GLU A 916 -11.31 -38.85 36.75
C GLU A 916 -11.94 -40.25 36.59
N ASN A 917 -13.09 -40.38 35.93
CA ASN A 917 -13.87 -41.62 35.85
C ASN A 917 -13.75 -42.41 34.54
N ILE A 918 -13.01 -41.94 33.53
CA ILE A 918 -12.81 -42.67 32.27
C ILE A 918 -11.34 -43.07 32.14
N ARG A 919 -11.05 -44.38 31.97
CA ARG A 919 -9.67 -44.86 31.77
C ARG A 919 -9.07 -44.17 30.53
N ALA A 920 -7.91 -43.52 30.68
CA ALA A 920 -7.23 -42.75 29.63
C ALA A 920 -7.07 -43.50 28.28
N THR A 921 -7.00 -44.82 28.28
CA THR A 921 -6.94 -45.66 27.07
C THR A 921 -8.22 -45.65 26.24
N SER A 922 -9.38 -45.39 26.86
CA SER A 922 -10.68 -45.35 26.17
C SER A 922 -10.99 -44.00 25.53
N GLN A 923 -10.48 -42.89 26.08
CA GLN A 923 -10.60 -41.55 25.47
C GLN A 923 -9.78 -41.44 24.17
N GLY A 924 -8.61 -42.07 24.12
CA GLY A 924 -7.78 -42.16 22.92
C GLY A 924 -8.48 -42.74 21.69
N SER A 925 -9.17 -43.87 21.90
CA SER A 925 -9.92 -44.55 20.85
C SER A 925 -11.15 -43.76 20.41
N LEU A 926 -11.79 -43.00 21.30
CA LEU A 926 -12.90 -42.10 20.97
C LEU A 926 -12.44 -40.95 20.07
N ILE A 927 -11.30 -40.33 20.40
CA ILE A 927 -10.69 -39.29 19.58
C ILE A 927 -10.28 -39.86 18.22
N ALA A 928 -9.68 -41.06 18.19
CA ALA A 928 -9.30 -41.74 16.95
C ALA A 928 -10.50 -42.00 16.03
N ALA A 929 -11.61 -42.50 16.60
CA ALA A 929 -12.85 -42.72 15.86
C ALA A 929 -13.44 -41.43 15.30
N GLY A 930 -13.43 -40.34 16.08
CA GLY A 930 -13.92 -39.03 15.64
C GLY A 930 -13.05 -38.35 14.59
N LEU A 931 -11.74 -38.58 14.61
CA LEU A 931 -10.80 -38.00 13.64
C LEU A 931 -10.67 -38.80 12.34
N GLN A 932 -11.20 -40.04 12.30
CA GLN A 932 -11.11 -40.93 11.15
C GLN A 932 -11.60 -40.29 9.85
N THR A 933 -12.64 -39.47 9.91
CA THR A 933 -13.24 -38.80 8.75
C THR A 933 -12.27 -37.81 8.06
N TRP A 934 -11.34 -37.21 8.80
CA TRP A 934 -10.35 -36.27 8.25
C TRP A 934 -8.96 -36.90 8.05
N SER A 935 -8.86 -38.23 8.16
CA SER A 935 -7.62 -38.95 7.88
C SER A 935 -7.10 -38.61 6.48
N GLY A 936 -5.83 -38.22 6.36
CA GLY A 936 -5.22 -37.83 5.10
C GLY A 936 -5.41 -36.36 4.70
N GLN A 937 -6.33 -35.62 5.34
CA GLN A 937 -6.60 -34.20 5.05
C GLN A 937 -6.16 -33.27 6.18
N LEU A 938 -6.24 -33.71 7.44
CA LEU A 938 -5.90 -32.89 8.59
C LEU A 938 -4.41 -32.52 8.57
N GLN A 939 -4.11 -31.22 8.54
CA GLN A 939 -2.74 -30.69 8.48
C GLN A 939 -2.25 -30.16 9.84
N SER A 940 -3.15 -29.70 10.70
CA SER A 940 -2.81 -29.13 12.01
C SER A 940 -3.69 -29.71 13.11
N LEU A 941 -3.05 -30.21 14.18
CA LEU A 941 -3.74 -30.74 15.35
C LEU A 941 -3.16 -30.14 16.63
N SER A 942 -4.02 -29.53 17.45
CA SER A 942 -3.68 -29.01 18.78
C SER A 942 -4.55 -29.68 19.83
N VAL A 943 -3.95 -30.37 20.80
CA VAL A 943 -4.67 -31.13 21.83
C VAL A 943 -4.17 -30.71 23.20
N HIS A 944 -5.08 -30.22 24.06
CA HIS A 944 -4.85 -30.17 25.50
C HIS A 944 -5.34 -31.48 26.13
N PHE A 945 -4.44 -32.29 26.69
CA PHE A 945 -4.76 -33.62 27.20
C PHE A 945 -4.07 -33.88 28.56
N PRO A 946 -4.79 -33.78 29.69
CA PRO A 946 -4.25 -33.99 31.04
C PRO A 946 -4.11 -35.49 31.40
N GLY A 947 -3.50 -36.29 30.52
CA GLY A 947 -3.35 -37.75 30.67
C GLY A 947 -2.04 -38.29 30.06
N PRO A 948 -1.76 -39.61 30.15
CA PRO A 948 -0.53 -40.19 29.63
C PRO A 948 -0.50 -40.20 28.09
N LEU A 949 0.61 -39.77 27.48
CA LEU A 949 0.75 -39.64 26.01
C LEU A 949 0.33 -40.88 25.21
N ARG A 950 0.53 -42.08 25.76
CA ARG A 950 0.09 -43.36 25.15
C ARG A 950 -1.40 -43.38 24.79
N GLY A 951 -2.22 -42.62 25.52
CA GLY A 951 -3.64 -42.47 25.24
C GLY A 951 -3.92 -41.75 23.91
N LEU A 952 -3.04 -40.87 23.45
CA LEU A 952 -3.23 -40.14 22.18
C LEU A 952 -2.68 -40.87 20.96
N LEU A 953 -1.91 -41.95 21.16
CA LEU A 953 -1.26 -42.67 20.06
C LEU A 953 -2.25 -43.22 19.01
N PRO A 954 -3.38 -43.84 19.38
CA PRO A 954 -4.37 -44.29 18.39
C PRO A 954 -4.89 -43.16 17.51
N ALA A 955 -5.13 -41.97 18.09
CA ALA A 955 -5.58 -40.81 17.33
C ALA A 955 -4.51 -40.31 16.36
N LEU A 956 -3.24 -40.26 16.80
CA LEU A 956 -2.12 -39.86 15.96
C LEU A 956 -1.81 -40.88 14.86
N GLN A 957 -2.05 -42.18 15.07
CA GLN A 957 -1.93 -43.19 14.01
C GLN A 957 -2.95 -42.99 12.88
N VAL A 958 -4.14 -42.46 13.20
CA VAL A 958 -5.20 -42.20 12.22
C VAL A 958 -4.91 -40.96 11.35
N VAL A 959 -4.45 -39.86 11.93
CA VAL A 959 -4.27 -38.58 11.20
C VAL A 959 -2.80 -38.20 10.94
N GLY A 960 -1.85 -38.83 11.59
CA GLY A 960 -0.45 -38.39 11.64
C GLY A 960 0.26 -38.35 10.29
N SER A 961 -0.16 -39.19 9.34
CA SER A 961 0.43 -39.24 8.00
C SER A 961 0.27 -37.94 7.19
N SER A 962 -0.76 -37.13 7.48
CA SER A 962 -1.01 -35.83 6.83
C SER A 962 -0.63 -34.61 7.67
N LEU A 963 -0.29 -34.80 8.95
CA LEU A 963 0.00 -33.69 9.86
C LEU A 963 1.31 -32.96 9.49
N ILE A 964 1.21 -31.64 9.41
CA ILE A 964 2.29 -30.68 9.20
C ILE A 964 2.63 -29.98 10.52
N SER A 965 1.64 -29.72 11.38
CA SER A 965 1.82 -29.10 12.69
C SER A 965 1.11 -29.90 13.78
N LEU A 966 1.83 -30.22 14.86
CA LEU A 966 1.30 -30.93 16.02
C LEU A 966 1.64 -30.18 17.31
N THR A 967 0.60 -29.85 18.08
CA THR A 967 0.72 -29.22 19.41
C THR A 967 0.05 -30.09 20.46
N LEU A 968 0.80 -30.48 21.48
CA LEU A 968 0.32 -31.27 22.62
C LEU A 968 0.59 -30.51 23.91
N GLU A 969 -0.45 -30.22 24.69
CA GLU A 969 -0.35 -29.47 25.94
C GLU A 969 -0.91 -30.26 27.13
N GLY A 970 -0.28 -30.14 28.30
CA GLY A 970 -0.76 -30.74 29.55
C GLY A 970 -0.53 -32.26 29.68
N VAL A 971 0.22 -32.87 28.76
CA VAL A 971 0.41 -34.33 28.72
C VAL A 971 1.27 -34.82 29.89
N LYS A 972 0.86 -35.91 30.54
CA LYS A 972 1.64 -36.57 31.59
C LYS A 972 2.65 -37.54 31.00
N THR A 973 3.88 -37.49 31.48
CA THR A 973 4.99 -38.35 31.01
C THR A 973 5.44 -39.35 32.08
N SER A 974 5.85 -40.54 31.64
CA SER A 974 6.52 -41.59 32.41
C SER A 974 7.84 -42.02 31.73
N SER A 975 8.67 -42.81 32.40
CA SER A 975 9.91 -43.41 31.84
C SER A 975 9.70 -44.07 30.47
N HIS A 976 8.59 -44.79 30.29
CA HIS A 976 8.20 -45.47 29.04
C HIS A 976 7.26 -44.65 28.13
N THR A 977 7.32 -43.32 28.13
CA THR A 977 6.46 -42.50 27.25
C THR A 977 6.79 -42.78 25.77
N PRO A 978 5.81 -43.14 24.92
CA PRO A 978 6.05 -43.56 23.53
C PRO A 978 6.27 -42.38 22.57
N LEU A 979 7.19 -41.47 22.90
CA LEU A 979 7.48 -40.29 22.08
C LEU A 979 8.03 -40.69 20.70
N MET A 980 8.80 -41.77 20.63
CA MET A 980 9.30 -42.35 19.39
C MET A 980 8.16 -42.83 18.48
N GLU A 981 7.11 -43.42 19.04
CA GLU A 981 5.97 -43.90 18.26
C GLU A 981 5.12 -42.74 17.72
N VAL A 982 5.02 -41.63 18.48
CA VAL A 982 4.40 -40.38 18.01
C VAL A 982 5.13 -39.81 16.80
N ILE A 983 6.47 -39.81 16.83
CA ILE A 983 7.31 -39.37 15.71
C ILE A 983 7.12 -40.28 14.50
N LYS A 984 7.11 -41.60 14.70
CA LYS A 984 6.85 -42.60 13.63
C LYS A 984 5.47 -42.40 13.00
N ALA A 985 4.46 -42.07 13.79
CA ALA A 985 3.11 -41.83 13.30
C ALA A 985 2.99 -40.54 12.47
N CYS A 986 3.89 -39.56 12.66
CA CYS A 986 3.79 -38.23 12.06
C CYS A 986 5.04 -37.83 11.22
N PRO A 987 5.32 -38.49 10.08
CA PRO A 987 6.57 -38.30 9.33
C PRO A 987 6.68 -36.96 8.58
N ARG A 988 5.57 -36.24 8.38
CA ARG A 988 5.51 -34.99 7.57
C ARG A 988 5.58 -33.70 8.40
N LEU A 989 5.82 -33.80 9.71
CA LEU A 989 5.81 -32.65 10.60
C LEU A 989 6.87 -31.61 10.20
N ARG A 990 6.41 -30.35 10.11
CA ARG A 990 7.24 -29.15 10.05
C ARG A 990 7.35 -28.47 11.41
N GLU A 991 6.31 -28.57 12.23
CA GLU A 991 6.26 -27.97 13.57
C GLU A 991 5.79 -29.01 14.60
N LEU A 992 6.56 -29.18 15.67
CA LEU A 992 6.22 -30.05 16.79
C LEU A 992 6.37 -29.27 18.10
N LEU A 993 5.28 -29.13 18.85
CA LEU A 993 5.24 -28.51 20.16
C LEU A 993 4.66 -29.49 21.18
N ILE A 994 5.42 -29.78 22.25
CA ILE A 994 4.93 -30.61 23.36
C ILE A 994 5.21 -29.85 24.66
N SER A 995 4.15 -29.59 25.42
CA SER A 995 4.23 -29.09 26.79
C SER A 995 3.70 -30.16 27.73
N ALA A 996 4.58 -30.73 28.55
CA ALA A 996 4.28 -31.90 29.38
C ALA A 996 4.59 -31.68 30.87
N GLU A 997 3.94 -32.48 31.72
CA GLU A 997 4.31 -32.63 33.13
C GLU A 997 5.41 -33.70 33.26
N PRO A 998 6.45 -33.45 34.09
CA PRO A 998 7.56 -34.38 34.28
C PRO A 998 7.15 -35.64 35.06
N PRO A 999 7.88 -36.76 34.93
CA PRO A 999 7.62 -37.98 35.69
C PRO A 999 7.90 -37.77 37.19
N MET A 1000 7.00 -38.28 38.04
CA MET A 1000 6.97 -38.01 39.50
C MET A 1000 7.81 -38.96 40.37
N SER A 1001 8.36 -40.06 39.84
CA SER A 1001 9.09 -41.08 40.61
C SER A 1001 10.49 -41.37 40.04
N GLN A 1002 11.47 -41.53 40.95
CA GLN A 1002 12.74 -42.23 40.68
C GLN A 1002 12.46 -43.73 40.85
N GLU A 1003 11.96 -44.38 39.82
CA GLU A 1003 12.16 -45.83 39.72
C GLU A 1003 13.57 -46.02 39.15
N GLU A 1004 14.51 -46.35 40.04
CA GLU A 1004 15.83 -46.89 39.66
C GLU A 1004 15.59 -48.27 39.05
N GLU A 1005 15.18 -48.32 37.79
CA GLU A 1005 15.26 -49.55 37.00
C GLU A 1005 16.51 -49.47 36.11
N GLU A 1006 17.37 -50.49 36.25
CA GLU A 1006 18.53 -50.73 35.40
C GLU A 1006 18.03 -51.04 33.98
N ASP A 1007 17.83 -50.01 33.15
CA ASP A 1007 17.56 -50.22 31.73
C ASP A 1007 18.84 -50.79 31.09
N GLU A 1008 18.78 -52.08 30.73
CA GLU A 1008 19.76 -52.74 29.87
C GLU A 1008 20.02 -51.87 28.63
N GLU A 1009 21.29 -51.64 28.30
CA GLU A 1009 21.68 -51.00 27.04
C GLU A 1009 21.24 -51.89 25.87
N ASP A 1010 19.99 -51.76 25.44
CA ASP A 1010 19.52 -52.33 24.17
C ASP A 1010 20.34 -51.67 23.04
N GLN A 1011 21.40 -52.35 22.63
CA GLN A 1011 22.20 -52.09 21.44
C GLN A 1011 21.40 -52.44 20.17
N GLN A 1012 20.20 -51.86 20.03
CA GLN A 1012 19.44 -51.98 18.80
C GLN A 1012 20.14 -51.11 17.75
N GLU A 1013 20.72 -51.78 16.73
CA GLU A 1013 21.42 -51.16 15.61
C GLU A 1013 20.63 -49.97 15.03
N ASP A 1014 21.30 -48.83 14.85
CA ASP A 1014 20.80 -47.51 14.38
C ASP A 1014 20.13 -47.52 12.96
N GLN A 1015 19.77 -48.69 12.38
CA GLN A 1015 19.39 -48.81 10.97
C GLN A 1015 17.94 -48.42 10.62
N ASP A 1016 17.00 -48.31 11.59
CA ASP A 1016 15.58 -48.00 11.35
C ASP A 1016 15.05 -46.80 12.19
N LEU A 1017 15.87 -45.74 12.32
CA LEU A 1017 15.50 -44.52 13.03
C LEU A 1017 14.56 -43.63 12.19
N PRO A 1018 13.39 -43.21 12.70
CA PRO A 1018 12.46 -42.36 11.96
C PRO A 1018 13.05 -40.97 11.69
N GLN A 1019 13.09 -40.58 10.42
CA GLN A 1019 13.58 -39.26 10.01
C GLN A 1019 12.42 -38.28 9.84
N LEU A 1020 12.61 -37.05 10.34
CA LEU A 1020 11.70 -35.93 10.13
C LEU A 1020 12.39 -34.87 9.26
N PRO A 1021 12.54 -35.11 7.94
CA PRO A 1021 13.35 -34.28 7.06
C PRO A 1021 12.79 -32.86 6.88
N ASN A 1022 11.48 -32.69 7.13
CA ASN A 1022 10.76 -31.43 6.95
C ASN A 1022 10.63 -30.62 8.25
N LEU A 1023 11.11 -31.13 9.39
CA LEU A 1023 10.93 -30.45 10.68
C LEU A 1023 11.73 -29.15 10.70
N CYS A 1024 11.02 -28.02 10.81
CA CYS A 1024 11.60 -26.68 10.87
C CYS A 1024 11.60 -26.11 12.30
N SER A 1025 10.66 -26.52 13.14
CA SER A 1025 10.51 -26.03 14.52
C SER A 1025 10.20 -27.15 15.49
N LEU A 1026 11.04 -27.30 16.52
CA LEU A 1026 10.85 -28.23 17.63
C LEU A 1026 10.80 -27.47 18.96
N LYS A 1027 9.73 -27.66 19.73
CA LYS A 1027 9.58 -27.10 21.08
C LYS A 1027 9.13 -28.17 22.07
N LEU A 1028 9.98 -28.46 23.06
CA LEU A 1028 9.67 -29.36 24.17
C LEU A 1028 9.79 -28.57 25.47
N ASN A 1029 8.70 -28.49 26.22
CA ASN A 1029 8.61 -27.73 27.47
C ASN A 1029 8.09 -28.62 28.59
N PHE A 1030 8.79 -28.66 29.71
CA PHE A 1030 8.35 -29.37 30.90
C PHE A 1030 8.04 -28.40 32.03
N SER A 1031 6.84 -28.52 32.58
CA SER A 1031 6.35 -27.65 33.66
C SER A 1031 6.66 -28.28 35.03
N TYR A 1032 7.54 -27.64 35.81
CA TYR A 1032 7.86 -28.02 37.18
C TYR A 1032 7.21 -27.06 38.18
N GLU A 1033 6.89 -27.55 39.38
CA GLU A 1033 6.45 -26.70 40.49
C GLU A 1033 7.48 -25.61 40.82
N HIS A 1034 7.01 -24.44 41.27
CA HIS A 1034 7.85 -23.28 41.59
C HIS A 1034 8.91 -23.54 42.68
N SER A 1035 8.75 -24.61 43.47
CA SER A 1035 9.67 -25.05 44.52
C SER A 1035 10.91 -25.77 43.98
N GLN A 1036 10.85 -26.36 42.79
CA GLN A 1036 11.93 -27.16 42.22
C GLN A 1036 12.80 -26.31 41.27
N MET A 1037 13.96 -25.82 41.74
CA MET A 1037 14.80 -24.94 40.92
C MET A 1037 15.52 -25.64 39.74
N LYS A 1038 15.72 -26.97 39.79
CA LYS A 1038 16.32 -27.77 38.71
C LYS A 1038 15.44 -29.00 38.40
N PRO A 1039 15.34 -29.42 37.12
CA PRO A 1039 14.63 -30.65 36.77
C PRO A 1039 15.34 -31.88 37.35
N VAL A 1040 14.57 -32.88 37.77
CA VAL A 1040 15.08 -34.19 38.20
C VAL A 1040 15.40 -35.02 36.94
N MET A 1041 16.62 -35.57 36.87
CA MET A 1041 17.12 -36.32 35.70
C MET A 1041 16.70 -37.78 35.76
N SER A 1042 15.41 -38.04 35.56
CA SER A 1042 14.81 -39.38 35.70
C SER A 1042 14.46 -40.06 34.39
N TRP A 1043 14.56 -39.39 33.23
CA TRP A 1043 14.10 -39.95 31.95
C TRP A 1043 15.25 -40.18 30.97
N MET A 1044 16.00 -41.27 31.16
CA MET A 1044 17.18 -41.58 30.33
C MET A 1044 16.82 -41.98 28.89
N ALA A 1045 15.72 -42.72 28.68
CA ALA A 1045 15.24 -43.10 27.36
C ALA A 1045 14.96 -41.90 26.42
N LEU A 1046 14.67 -40.72 26.97
CA LEU A 1046 14.47 -39.48 26.20
C LEU A 1046 15.73 -39.07 25.43
N LYS A 1047 16.93 -39.45 25.90
CA LYS A 1047 18.20 -39.19 25.20
C LYS A 1047 18.21 -39.77 23.80
N ASN A 1048 17.79 -41.03 23.65
CA ASN A 1048 17.78 -41.73 22.37
C ASN A 1048 16.75 -41.12 21.42
N VAL A 1049 15.59 -40.70 21.94
CA VAL A 1049 14.56 -40.00 21.14
C VAL A 1049 15.07 -38.65 20.65
N LEU A 1050 15.69 -37.85 21.51
CA LEU A 1050 16.25 -36.55 21.12
C LEU A 1050 17.41 -36.70 20.14
N LYS A 1051 18.30 -37.68 20.36
CA LYS A 1051 19.38 -38.02 19.42
C LYS A 1051 18.80 -38.30 18.03
N CYS A 1052 17.81 -39.18 17.93
CA CYS A 1052 17.13 -39.54 16.68
C CYS A 1052 16.46 -38.35 15.98
N VAL A 1053 15.73 -37.50 16.71
CA VAL A 1053 15.03 -36.35 16.11
C VAL A 1053 16.03 -35.30 15.60
N LEU A 1054 17.06 -35.00 16.39
CA LEU A 1054 18.03 -33.97 16.03
C LEU A 1054 18.96 -34.41 14.88
N THR A 1055 19.31 -35.70 14.78
CA THR A 1055 20.03 -36.23 13.62
C THR A 1055 19.15 -36.34 12.38
N GLY A 1056 17.88 -36.77 12.54
CA GLY A 1056 16.92 -36.97 11.46
C GLY A 1056 16.21 -35.72 10.93
N SER A 1057 16.58 -34.52 11.38
CA SER A 1057 15.92 -33.25 11.02
C SER A 1057 16.90 -32.19 10.45
N PRO A 1058 17.38 -32.36 9.19
CA PRO A 1058 18.30 -31.42 8.53
C PRO A 1058 17.71 -30.03 8.25
N SER A 1059 16.37 -29.89 8.24
CA SER A 1059 15.69 -28.62 7.98
C SER A 1059 15.41 -27.78 9.23
N LEU A 1060 15.86 -28.22 10.40
CA LEU A 1060 15.53 -27.59 11.68
C LEU A 1060 16.09 -26.16 11.76
N GLU A 1061 15.21 -25.17 11.95
CA GLU A 1061 15.56 -23.75 12.10
C GLU A 1061 15.37 -23.24 13.53
N LYS A 1062 14.38 -23.77 14.26
CA LYS A 1062 14.04 -23.33 15.63
C LYS A 1062 14.04 -24.52 16.58
N LEU A 1063 14.80 -24.40 17.68
CA LEU A 1063 14.90 -25.41 18.73
C LEU A 1063 14.66 -24.76 20.11
N SER A 1064 13.63 -25.19 20.82
CA SER A 1064 13.33 -24.75 22.19
C SER A 1064 13.16 -25.97 23.09
N LEU A 1065 14.08 -26.15 24.04
CA LEU A 1065 14.12 -27.26 25.00
C LEU A 1065 14.16 -26.65 26.40
N VAL A 1066 13.04 -26.72 27.11
CA VAL A 1066 12.85 -26.03 28.38
C VAL A 1066 12.59 -27.05 29.50
N SER A 1067 13.44 -27.01 30.54
CA SER A 1067 13.38 -27.84 31.75
C SER A 1067 13.39 -29.36 31.50
N LEU A 1068 14.15 -29.88 30.53
CA LEU A 1068 14.11 -31.33 30.23
C LEU A 1068 14.51 -32.24 31.43
N PRO A 1069 13.81 -33.38 31.67
CA PRO A 1069 14.15 -34.39 32.68
C PRO A 1069 15.26 -35.38 32.23
N CYS A 1070 16.19 -34.96 31.36
CA CYS A 1070 17.26 -35.82 30.87
C CYS A 1070 18.57 -35.05 30.64
N PRO A 1071 19.74 -35.70 30.75
CA PRO A 1071 21.01 -35.07 30.45
C PRO A 1071 21.16 -34.66 28.99
N LEU A 1072 21.09 -33.36 28.70
CA LEU A 1072 21.12 -32.84 27.34
C LEU A 1072 22.54 -32.73 26.77
N ASP A 1073 23.55 -32.59 27.64
CA ASP A 1073 24.97 -32.50 27.24
C ASP A 1073 25.43 -33.70 26.41
N CYS A 1074 25.16 -34.91 26.90
CA CYS A 1074 25.54 -36.15 26.22
C CYS A 1074 24.86 -36.26 24.85
N VAL A 1075 23.58 -35.91 24.77
CA VAL A 1075 22.80 -35.97 23.52
C VAL A 1075 23.37 -35.03 22.47
N LEU A 1076 23.66 -33.78 22.83
CA LEU A 1076 24.25 -32.81 21.89
C LEU A 1076 25.65 -33.21 21.46
N GLN A 1077 26.47 -33.77 22.37
CA GLN A 1077 27.79 -34.30 22.01
C GLN A 1077 27.70 -35.47 21.03
N ASP A 1078 26.77 -36.40 21.23
CA ASP A 1078 26.59 -37.55 20.35
C ASP A 1078 26.07 -37.15 18.97
N VAL A 1079 25.12 -36.20 18.90
CA VAL A 1079 24.63 -35.64 17.61
C VAL A 1079 25.77 -34.96 16.85
N LEU A 1080 26.66 -34.24 17.54
CA LEU A 1080 27.82 -33.58 16.92
C LEU A 1080 28.94 -34.57 16.54
N ARG A 1081 29.09 -35.70 17.23
CA ARG A 1081 30.07 -36.76 16.87
C ARG A 1081 29.66 -37.56 15.63
N VAL A 1082 28.37 -37.73 15.38
CA VAL A 1082 27.88 -38.35 14.12
C VAL A 1082 28.34 -37.52 12.91
N VAL A 1083 28.44 -36.20 13.06
CA VAL A 1083 28.97 -35.27 12.04
C VAL A 1083 30.45 -35.52 11.75
N ASP A 1084 31.27 -35.84 12.77
CA ASP A 1084 32.70 -36.17 12.61
C ASP A 1084 32.90 -37.45 11.75
N LEU A 1085 32.09 -38.49 11.96
CA LEU A 1085 32.20 -39.75 11.21
C LEU A 1085 31.81 -39.58 9.73
N ASP A 1086 30.71 -38.89 9.44
CA ASP A 1086 30.23 -38.70 8.06
C ASP A 1086 31.16 -37.82 7.22
N LEU A 1087 31.80 -36.79 7.81
CA LEU A 1087 32.77 -35.94 7.11
C LEU A 1087 34.00 -36.71 6.61
N SER A 1088 34.40 -37.78 7.31
CA SER A 1088 35.52 -38.64 6.90
C SER A 1088 35.17 -39.54 5.71
N ILE A 1089 33.90 -39.93 5.58
CA ILE A 1089 33.37 -40.78 4.50
C ILE A 1089 32.95 -39.93 3.28
N MET A 1090 32.47 -38.70 3.50
CA MET A 1090 31.96 -37.81 2.45
C MET A 1090 33.02 -37.08 1.62
N ALA A 1091 34.30 -37.14 2.01
CA ALA A 1091 35.38 -36.60 1.18
C ALA A 1091 35.48 -37.29 -0.21
N GLU A 1092 34.86 -38.47 -0.39
CA GLU A 1092 34.87 -39.22 -1.65
C GLU A 1092 33.59 -39.10 -2.51
N LEU A 1093 32.48 -38.56 -1.99
CA LEU A 1093 31.19 -38.51 -2.68
C LEU A 1093 30.62 -37.08 -2.76
N LYS A 1094 30.53 -36.52 -3.98
CA LYS A 1094 30.03 -35.16 -4.29
C LYS A 1094 28.51 -34.97 -4.08
N ALA A 1095 27.97 -35.35 -2.93
CA ALA A 1095 26.61 -35.02 -2.52
C ALA A 1095 26.60 -34.74 -1.01
N LEU A 1096 26.33 -33.51 -0.58
CA LEU A 1096 26.12 -33.19 0.84
C LEU A 1096 24.68 -33.57 1.24
N PRO A 1097 24.45 -34.50 2.18
CA PRO A 1097 23.28 -34.45 3.06
C PRO A 1097 23.41 -33.21 3.96
N GLY A 1098 22.28 -32.62 4.34
CA GLY A 1098 22.27 -31.48 5.25
C GLY A 1098 22.83 -31.87 6.61
N LEU A 1099 23.89 -31.18 7.05
CA LEU A 1099 24.46 -31.35 8.40
C LEU A 1099 23.38 -31.21 9.48
N PRO A 1100 23.26 -32.16 10.44
CA PRO A 1100 22.42 -32.02 11.62
C PRO A 1100 22.67 -30.68 12.31
N LEU A 1101 21.59 -29.98 12.71
CA LEU A 1101 21.63 -28.64 13.32
C LEU A 1101 22.22 -27.51 12.46
N GLY A 1102 22.71 -27.77 11.24
CA GLY A 1102 23.40 -26.78 10.41
C GLY A 1102 22.54 -25.61 9.92
N ARG A 1103 21.20 -25.73 10.00
CA ARG A 1103 20.23 -24.69 9.63
C ARG A 1103 19.56 -24.01 10.83
N VAL A 1104 19.89 -24.41 12.05
CA VAL A 1104 19.27 -23.89 13.27
C VAL A 1104 19.68 -22.43 13.48
N LYS A 1105 18.71 -21.53 13.57
CA LYS A 1105 18.89 -20.08 13.75
C LYS A 1105 18.48 -19.61 15.15
N HIS A 1106 17.60 -20.34 15.84
CA HIS A 1106 17.14 -19.96 17.17
C HIS A 1106 17.20 -21.14 18.13
N ILE A 1107 17.87 -20.94 19.27
CA ILE A 1107 18.03 -21.95 20.31
C ILE A 1107 17.60 -21.38 21.67
N ASP A 1108 16.67 -22.06 22.34
CA ASP A 1108 16.19 -21.71 23.68
C ASP A 1108 16.36 -22.92 24.62
N LEU A 1109 17.30 -22.83 25.57
CA LEU A 1109 17.72 -23.93 26.47
C LEU A 1109 17.55 -23.52 27.94
N MET A 1110 16.31 -23.25 28.33
CA MET A 1110 16.02 -22.73 29.66
C MET A 1110 15.93 -23.86 30.70
N ARG A 1111 16.62 -23.70 31.84
CA ARG A 1111 16.58 -24.64 32.99
C ARG A 1111 17.01 -26.09 32.67
N THR A 1112 17.90 -26.30 31.68
CA THR A 1112 18.51 -27.59 31.33
C THR A 1112 19.94 -27.73 31.87
N ASP A 1113 20.53 -28.93 31.84
CA ASP A 1113 21.82 -29.26 32.46
C ASP A 1113 23.05 -29.13 31.54
N VAL A 1114 23.03 -28.18 30.62
CA VAL A 1114 24.10 -28.05 29.63
C VAL A 1114 25.35 -27.39 30.24
N THR A 1115 26.48 -28.10 30.27
CA THR A 1115 27.82 -27.71 30.75
C THR A 1115 28.90 -27.92 29.68
N LEU A 1116 29.56 -26.85 29.26
CA LEU A 1116 30.43 -26.84 28.07
C LEU A 1116 31.88 -27.31 28.32
N ALA A 1117 32.35 -28.23 27.47
CA ALA A 1117 33.77 -28.46 27.17
C ALA A 1117 34.06 -28.15 25.69
N ALA A 1118 35.23 -27.60 25.37
CA ALA A 1118 35.58 -27.13 24.03
C ALA A 1118 35.73 -28.28 23.02
N SER A 1119 34.76 -28.44 22.10
CA SER A 1119 34.93 -29.27 20.90
C SER A 1119 34.64 -28.43 19.63
N GLY A 1120 35.32 -28.77 18.53
CA GLY A 1120 35.72 -27.88 17.44
C GLY A 1120 34.70 -27.48 16.35
N TYR A 1121 33.39 -27.43 16.62
CA TYR A 1121 32.37 -27.24 15.57
C TYR A 1121 31.73 -25.83 15.53
N VAL A 1122 31.42 -25.32 14.31
CA VAL A 1122 30.92 -23.95 14.04
C VAL A 1122 29.46 -23.94 13.56
N LEU A 1123 28.52 -23.45 14.38
CA LEU A 1123 27.17 -23.05 13.93
C LEU A 1123 27.15 -21.53 13.68
N ARG A 1124 26.90 -21.08 12.44
CA ARG A 1124 26.83 -19.65 12.09
C ARG A 1124 25.40 -19.11 12.25
N ASN A 1125 25.25 -17.90 12.81
CA ASN A 1125 24.00 -17.12 12.88
C ASN A 1125 22.88 -17.74 13.75
N VAL A 1126 23.16 -17.96 15.05
CA VAL A 1126 22.18 -18.50 16.01
C VAL A 1126 21.89 -17.52 17.14
N THR A 1127 20.62 -17.20 17.40
CA THR A 1127 20.16 -16.38 18.53
C THR A 1127 19.81 -17.24 19.76
N PHE A 1128 20.26 -16.81 20.94
CA PHE A 1128 20.05 -17.51 22.22
C PHE A 1128 19.18 -16.73 23.21
N SER A 1129 18.23 -17.39 23.85
CA SER A 1129 17.37 -16.86 24.92
C SER A 1129 17.89 -17.33 26.31
N ARG A 1130 17.93 -16.44 27.33
CA ARG A 1130 18.56 -16.72 28.64
C ARG A 1130 17.82 -16.07 29.83
N ASN A 1131 17.80 -16.75 30.97
CA ASN A 1131 17.64 -16.19 32.33
C ASN A 1131 18.36 -17.08 33.36
N GLY A 1132 19.28 -16.51 34.17
CA GLY A 1132 19.83 -17.13 35.40
C GLY A 1132 21.15 -17.93 35.32
N THR A 1133 22.26 -17.31 35.71
CA THR A 1133 23.46 -17.86 36.41
C THR A 1133 24.19 -19.16 35.97
N SER A 1134 24.31 -19.49 34.68
CA SER A 1134 25.34 -20.47 34.24
C SER A 1134 25.98 -20.08 32.90
N ASN A 1135 27.30 -19.89 32.86
CA ASN A 1135 28.08 -19.49 31.67
C ASN A 1135 28.14 -20.61 30.63
N VAL A 1136 27.73 -20.32 29.40
CA VAL A 1136 27.97 -21.19 28.23
C VAL A 1136 28.20 -20.28 27.02
N ILE A 1137 29.43 -20.32 26.48
CA ILE A 1137 29.91 -19.62 25.28
C ILE A 1137 30.13 -20.70 24.20
N PHE A 1138 29.38 -20.68 23.10
CA PHE A 1138 29.77 -21.41 21.88
C PHE A 1138 30.57 -20.47 20.97
N VAL A 1139 31.88 -20.69 20.89
CA VAL A 1139 32.76 -20.17 19.84
C VAL A 1139 33.63 -21.32 19.38
N VAL A 1140 33.58 -21.69 18.10
CA VAL A 1140 34.76 -22.12 17.35
C VAL A 1140 34.63 -21.68 15.88
N MET A 1141 35.77 -21.43 15.23
CA MET A 1141 36.02 -21.06 13.84
C MET A 1141 36.66 -22.22 13.08
N THR A 1142 36.52 -22.28 11.75
CA THR A 1142 37.68 -22.51 10.86
C THR A 1142 37.65 -21.62 9.62
N LYS A 1143 38.85 -21.27 9.17
CA LYS A 1143 39.18 -20.39 8.05
C LYS A 1143 40.30 -21.08 7.25
N SER A 1144 39.98 -21.57 6.05
CA SER A 1144 40.85 -21.61 4.86
C SER A 1144 40.00 -22.04 3.67
#